data_AF-A0A445GMK7-F1
#
_entry.id   AF-A0A445GMK7-F1
#
_cell.length_a   1.000
_cell.length_b   1.000
_cell.length_c   1.000
_cell.angle_alpha   90.00
_cell.angle_beta   90.00
_cell.angle_gamma   90.00
#
_symmetry.space_group_name_H-M   'P 1'
#
loop_
_entity.id
_entity.type
_entity.pdbx_description
1 polymer ?
#
loop_
_entity_poly.entity_id
_entity_poly.type
_entity_poly.pdbx_seq_one_letter_code
_entity_poly.pdbx_strand_id
1 'polypeptide(L)'
;MSTSVLPSLLFFLVLILLLLDPSEPENVAIYWGQNADEGTLNETCATGTYSHVIIAFLSTFGNGQTPQLSLADHCDPSTNGCTKIGREIKNCQEQGITVMLSIGGGSGNYSITSDEDANNVSNYLWDNFFGGFSSSRPFGDAVLDGLDFDIALGDNTSFMANLAQYLKSNSDSQTIQQKQLPASLYLSAAPQCPFPDARLGSAIGTGIFDYVWVQFYNNPSCSYSQNNLDNFLKSWREWATSLKVGKLFLGLPADEAAAPAGGYVPADVLMSKILPEINKSTNYGGLMLWSRYYDKISGYSTRIQNPLRNGTANPLCTRKSQACRSHEGGFAELLGYMSTLGIKVYEDDNNGTQCCEIICRNNCSCDAFAPLNHINNTSTGCQIWLKGTKFVRASGNIALPINVSVALLEHKVNSWWIWLIVGVGAAFVIPVIFYLSRAFLRKYKAKVERKKMQKKLLHDIGGNAMLAMVYGKTIKSNNKGKTNNEVELFAFDTIVVATNNFSAANKLGEGGFGPVYKGNLSDQQEVAIKRLSKSSGQGLIEFTNEAKLMAKLQHTNLVKLLGFCIQRDERILVYEYMSNKSLDFYLFDSARKDLLDWEKRLNIIGGIAQGLLYLHKYSRLKVIHRDLKASNILLDHEMNAKISDFGMARIFGVRVSEENTNRVVGT
;
A
#
# COMPACT_ATOMS: atom_id res chain seq x y z
N MET A 1 7.23 -27.95 53.56
CA MET A 1 8.38 -27.79 52.65
C MET A 1 8.02 -28.39 51.31
N SER A 2 8.59 -27.87 50.21
CA SER A 2 8.35 -28.20 48.79
C SER A 2 7.30 -27.30 48.11
N THR A 3 7.58 -26.02 47.83
CA THR A 3 8.34 -25.45 46.67
C THR A 3 7.74 -25.71 45.28
N SER A 4 6.97 -24.73 44.80
CA SER A 4 7.19 -24.00 43.53
C SER A 4 7.47 -24.80 42.24
N VAL A 5 6.48 -25.53 41.72
CA VAL A 5 6.57 -26.11 40.35
C VAL A 5 5.74 -25.32 39.33
N LEU A 6 4.74 -24.54 39.78
CA LEU A 6 3.83 -23.78 38.92
C LEU A 6 4.50 -22.62 38.13
N PRO A 7 5.41 -21.82 38.71
CA PRO A 7 6.11 -20.77 37.96
C PRO A 7 7.10 -21.37 36.95
N SER A 8 7.72 -22.51 37.27
CA SER A 8 8.68 -23.18 36.40
C SER A 8 8.00 -23.84 35.20
N LEU A 9 6.79 -24.38 35.34
CA LEU A 9 6.04 -24.94 34.22
C LEU A 9 5.53 -23.85 33.27
N LEU A 10 5.06 -22.70 33.79
CA LEU A 10 4.66 -21.56 32.97
C LEU A 10 5.85 -20.92 32.26
N PHE A 11 7.00 -20.83 32.94
CA PHE A 11 8.24 -20.35 32.33
C PHE A 11 8.71 -21.31 31.22
N PHE A 12 8.63 -22.63 31.45
CA PHE A 12 8.95 -23.63 30.42
C PHE A 12 7.93 -23.66 29.27
N LEU A 13 6.63 -23.45 29.51
CA LEU A 13 5.63 -23.37 28.44
C LEU A 13 5.79 -22.10 27.61
N VAL A 14 6.11 -20.97 28.24
CA VAL A 14 6.45 -19.72 27.54
C VAL A 14 7.77 -19.87 26.79
N LEU A 15 8.76 -20.57 27.36
CA LEU A 15 10.01 -20.88 26.66
C LEU A 15 9.76 -21.84 25.47
N ILE A 16 8.90 -22.84 25.61
CA ILE A 16 8.54 -23.80 24.54
C ILE A 16 7.68 -23.10 23.46
N LEU A 17 6.81 -22.16 23.83
CA LEU A 17 6.07 -21.32 22.88
C LEU A 17 6.94 -20.23 22.22
N LEU A 18 8.06 -19.84 22.85
CA LEU A 18 9.10 -18.99 22.24
C LEU A 18 10.13 -19.80 21.43
N LEU A 19 10.25 -21.11 21.67
CA LEU A 19 11.11 -22.05 20.93
C LEU A 19 10.36 -22.71 19.76
N LEU A 20 9.04 -22.72 19.80
CA LEU A 20 8.18 -22.99 18.65
C LEU A 20 7.90 -21.64 17.97
N ASP A 21 8.91 -21.07 17.32
CA ASP A 21 8.64 -20.13 16.23
C ASP A 21 8.00 -20.96 15.11
N PRO A 22 6.69 -20.86 14.81
CA PRO A 22 6.25 -21.19 13.48
C PRO A 22 7.05 -20.23 12.58
N SER A 23 8.02 -20.74 11.83
CA SER A 23 8.82 -19.93 10.90
C SER A 23 7.85 -19.01 10.15
N GLU A 24 7.90 -17.70 10.43
CA GLU A 24 7.11 -16.76 9.65
C GLU A 24 7.47 -16.99 8.18
N PRO A 25 6.48 -17.01 7.27
CA PRO A 25 6.77 -17.26 5.87
C PRO A 25 7.80 -16.25 5.37
N GLU A 26 8.83 -16.76 4.71
CA GLU A 26 9.94 -15.96 4.19
C GLU A 26 9.39 -14.82 3.32
N ASN A 27 9.83 -13.59 3.58
CA ASN A 27 9.41 -12.42 2.81
C ASN A 27 10.07 -12.46 1.44
N VAL A 28 9.31 -12.70 0.39
CA VAL A 28 9.84 -12.79 -0.99
C VAL A 28 9.44 -11.58 -1.81
N ALA A 29 10.43 -10.86 -2.33
CA ALA A 29 10.29 -9.87 -3.39
C ALA A 29 10.52 -10.52 -4.76
N ILE A 30 9.71 -10.20 -5.77
CA ILE A 30 9.81 -10.83 -7.10
C ILE A 30 9.79 -9.76 -8.21
N TYR A 31 10.68 -9.88 -9.20
CA TYR A 31 10.62 -9.10 -10.43
C TYR A 31 9.62 -9.69 -11.42
N TRP A 32 8.75 -8.85 -11.99
CA TRP A 32 7.72 -9.20 -12.98
C TRP A 32 7.72 -8.20 -14.14
N GLY A 33 7.43 -8.66 -15.35
CA GLY A 33 7.18 -7.80 -16.52
C GLY A 33 8.16 -8.01 -17.68
N GLN A 34 9.06 -8.98 -17.62
CA GLN A 34 10.10 -9.19 -18.65
C GLN A 34 9.89 -10.45 -19.49
N ASN A 35 8.81 -11.21 -19.27
CA ASN A 35 8.47 -12.37 -20.09
C ASN A 35 6.96 -12.63 -20.12
N ALA A 36 6.35 -12.67 -21.30
CA ALA A 36 4.89 -12.83 -21.45
C ALA A 36 4.35 -14.14 -20.84
N ASP A 37 5.15 -15.21 -20.82
CA ASP A 37 4.76 -16.52 -20.29
C ASP A 37 4.80 -16.59 -18.76
N GLU A 38 5.23 -15.52 -18.08
CA GLU A 38 5.27 -15.44 -16.63
C GLU A 38 3.88 -15.24 -15.98
N GLY A 39 2.86 -14.99 -16.80
CA GLY A 39 1.49 -14.75 -16.37
C GLY A 39 1.23 -13.28 -16.00
N THR A 40 -0.03 -12.98 -15.71
CA THR A 40 -0.47 -11.63 -15.37
C THR A 40 0.04 -11.19 -13.99
N LEU A 41 0.00 -9.89 -13.71
CA LEU A 41 0.35 -9.36 -12.39
C LEU A 41 -0.64 -9.87 -11.34
N ASN A 42 -1.92 -9.97 -11.69
CA ASN A 42 -2.95 -10.52 -10.80
C ASN A 42 -2.71 -12.00 -10.45
N GLU A 43 -2.33 -12.84 -11.43
CA GLU A 43 -1.95 -14.23 -11.19
C GLU A 43 -0.71 -14.34 -10.30
N THR A 44 0.25 -13.44 -10.48
CA THR A 44 1.46 -13.37 -9.64
C THR A 44 1.10 -13.07 -8.19
N CYS A 45 0.27 -12.06 -7.94
CA CYS A 45 -0.17 -11.69 -6.60
C CYS A 45 -1.07 -12.76 -5.94
N ALA A 46 -1.93 -13.41 -6.72
CA ALA A 46 -2.83 -14.47 -6.25
C ALA A 46 -2.11 -15.75 -5.79
N THR A 47 -0.80 -15.90 -6.04
CA THR A 47 0.00 -17.02 -5.51
C THR A 47 0.02 -17.05 -3.97
N GLY A 48 -0.11 -15.89 -3.32
CA GLY A 48 0.08 -15.76 -1.87
C GLY A 48 1.52 -15.96 -1.41
N THR A 49 2.48 -15.96 -2.34
CA THR A 49 3.90 -16.21 -2.07
C THR A 49 4.69 -14.92 -1.86
N TYR A 50 4.38 -13.86 -2.59
CA TYR A 50 5.23 -12.67 -2.63
C TYR A 50 4.69 -11.56 -1.72
N SER A 51 5.58 -10.94 -0.95
CA SER A 51 5.27 -9.73 -0.17
C SER A 51 5.52 -8.44 -0.95
N HIS A 52 6.41 -8.49 -1.94
CA HIS A 52 6.72 -7.37 -2.83
C HIS A 52 6.73 -7.83 -4.27
N VAL A 53 6.13 -7.05 -5.17
CA VAL A 53 6.19 -7.27 -6.62
C VAL A 53 6.80 -6.03 -7.28
N ILE A 54 7.86 -6.24 -8.03
CA ILE A 54 8.66 -5.20 -8.67
C ILE A 54 8.40 -5.25 -10.17
N ILE A 55 7.72 -4.24 -10.70
CA ILE A 55 7.41 -4.12 -12.13
C ILE A 55 8.67 -3.65 -12.86
N ALA A 56 9.26 -4.52 -13.65
CA ALA A 56 10.45 -4.30 -14.45
C ALA A 56 10.06 -4.12 -15.93
N PHE A 57 10.44 -3.04 -16.62
CA PHE A 57 11.24 -1.88 -16.18
C PHE A 57 10.74 -0.57 -16.81
N LEU A 58 11.12 0.56 -16.20
CA LEU A 58 11.31 1.82 -16.91
C LEU A 58 12.76 1.88 -17.41
N SER A 59 12.98 1.48 -18.65
CA SER A 59 14.32 1.23 -19.23
C SER A 59 14.89 2.41 -20.02
N THR A 60 14.12 3.49 -20.20
CA THR A 60 14.58 4.72 -20.85
C THR A 60 14.13 5.90 -20.02
N PHE A 61 15.06 6.78 -19.63
CA PHE A 61 14.78 8.02 -18.91
C PHE A 61 16.03 8.91 -18.82
N GLY A 62 15.80 10.19 -18.50
CA GLY A 62 16.84 11.20 -18.28
C GLY A 62 17.62 11.57 -19.54
N ASN A 63 18.57 12.50 -19.40
CA ASN A 63 19.25 13.17 -20.52
C ASN A 63 18.26 13.77 -21.55
N GLY A 64 17.16 14.36 -21.05
CA GLY A 64 16.10 14.95 -21.89
C GLY A 64 15.23 13.97 -22.69
N GLN A 65 15.41 12.66 -22.50
CA GLN A 65 14.60 11.65 -23.16
C GLN A 65 13.19 11.57 -22.57
N THR A 66 12.20 11.23 -23.40
CA THR A 66 10.88 10.85 -22.89
C THR A 66 10.97 9.47 -22.24
N PRO A 67 10.58 9.31 -20.96
CA PRO A 67 10.71 8.02 -20.31
C PRO A 67 9.80 6.95 -20.93
N GLN A 68 10.31 5.72 -21.04
CA GLN A 68 9.59 4.60 -21.65
C GLN A 68 9.64 3.35 -20.77
N LEU A 69 8.47 2.73 -20.62
CA LEU A 69 8.34 1.41 -20.03
C LEU A 69 8.72 0.33 -21.04
N SER A 70 9.33 -0.74 -20.56
CA SER A 70 9.54 -1.99 -21.28
C SER A 70 8.97 -3.10 -20.44
N LEU A 71 7.82 -3.66 -20.88
CA LEU A 71 7.11 -4.74 -20.20
C LEU A 71 6.99 -6.00 -21.07
N ALA A 72 8.03 -6.26 -21.89
CA ALA A 72 8.03 -7.29 -22.92
C ALA A 72 6.71 -7.26 -23.73
N ASP A 73 6.04 -8.40 -23.91
CA ASP A 73 4.78 -8.48 -24.65
C ASP A 73 3.52 -8.42 -23.76
N HIS A 74 3.64 -8.02 -22.47
CA HIS A 74 2.47 -7.91 -21.58
C HIS A 74 1.52 -6.79 -22.01
N CYS A 75 2.08 -5.67 -22.46
CA CYS A 75 1.35 -4.53 -22.98
C CYS A 75 2.29 -3.59 -23.74
N ASP A 76 1.70 -2.80 -24.64
CA ASP A 76 2.40 -1.74 -25.33
C ASP A 76 2.07 -0.38 -24.68
N PRO A 77 3.07 0.30 -24.08
CA PRO A 77 2.88 1.60 -23.45
C PRO A 77 2.63 2.71 -24.48
N SER A 78 3.06 2.56 -25.73
CA SER A 78 2.90 3.59 -26.77
C SER A 78 1.45 3.75 -27.25
N THR A 79 0.63 2.71 -27.06
CA THR A 79 -0.79 2.68 -27.44
C THR A 79 -1.74 2.83 -26.24
N ASN A 80 -1.25 3.29 -25.08
CA ASN A 80 -1.97 3.27 -23.80
C ASN A 80 -2.45 1.87 -23.36
N GLY A 81 -1.88 0.80 -23.94
CA GLY A 81 -2.28 -0.59 -23.70
C GLY A 81 -1.92 -1.11 -22.30
N CYS A 82 -1.03 -0.43 -21.58
CA CYS A 82 -0.60 -0.80 -20.23
C CYS A 82 -1.53 -0.30 -19.10
N THR A 83 -2.53 0.53 -19.42
CA THR A 83 -3.48 1.06 -18.43
C THR A 83 -4.27 -0.04 -17.70
N LYS A 84 -4.48 -1.20 -18.34
CA LYS A 84 -5.11 -2.39 -17.74
C LYS A 84 -4.37 -2.90 -16.50
N ILE A 85 -3.04 -2.77 -16.47
CA ILE A 85 -2.18 -3.21 -15.35
C ILE A 85 -2.50 -2.39 -14.09
N GLY A 86 -3.00 -1.16 -14.24
CA GLY A 86 -3.43 -0.32 -13.12
C GLY A 86 -4.47 -0.99 -12.21
N ARG A 87 -5.39 -1.78 -12.77
CA ARG A 87 -6.36 -2.53 -11.97
C ARG A 87 -5.70 -3.68 -11.23
N GLU A 88 -4.75 -4.36 -11.86
CA GLU A 88 -4.02 -5.48 -11.27
C GLU A 88 -3.12 -5.02 -10.12
N ILE A 89 -2.48 -3.85 -10.25
CA ILE A 89 -1.72 -3.20 -9.17
C ILE A 89 -2.62 -3.02 -7.93
N LYS A 90 -3.81 -2.44 -8.11
CA LYS A 90 -4.75 -2.22 -7.01
C LYS A 90 -5.18 -3.54 -6.35
N ASN A 91 -5.42 -4.59 -7.15
CA ASN A 91 -5.75 -5.92 -6.61
C ASN A 91 -4.62 -6.52 -5.76
N CYS A 92 -3.35 -6.31 -6.15
CA CYS A 92 -2.21 -6.73 -5.35
C CYS A 92 -2.13 -5.95 -4.03
N GLN A 93 -2.31 -4.63 -4.10
CA GLN A 93 -2.29 -3.75 -2.92
C GLN A 93 -3.43 -4.07 -1.94
N GLU A 94 -4.61 -4.44 -2.42
CA GLU A 94 -5.73 -4.91 -1.59
C GLU A 94 -5.41 -6.21 -0.83
N GLN A 95 -4.49 -7.02 -1.35
CA GLN A 95 -3.97 -8.22 -0.67
C GLN A 95 -2.81 -7.91 0.29
N GLY A 96 -2.41 -6.63 0.42
CA GLY A 96 -1.30 -6.20 1.27
C GLY A 96 0.08 -6.40 0.64
N ILE A 97 0.15 -6.62 -0.67
CA ILE A 97 1.40 -6.76 -1.42
C ILE A 97 1.89 -5.38 -1.85
N THR A 98 3.15 -5.07 -1.54
CA THR A 98 3.81 -3.82 -1.99
C THR A 98 4.14 -3.93 -3.48
N VAL A 99 3.66 -2.98 -4.29
CA VAL A 99 3.93 -2.95 -5.74
C VAL A 99 4.80 -1.75 -6.10
N MET A 100 5.97 -2.01 -6.67
CA MET A 100 6.99 -0.99 -6.98
C MET A 100 7.29 -0.96 -8.49
N LEU A 101 7.72 0.20 -9.01
CA LEU A 101 8.28 0.31 -10.35
C LEU A 101 9.80 0.27 -10.28
N SER A 102 10.45 -0.58 -11.08
CA SER A 102 11.89 -0.58 -11.23
C SER A 102 12.35 0.30 -12.38
N ILE A 103 13.28 1.21 -12.10
CA ILE A 103 14.03 1.93 -13.12
C ILE A 103 15.33 1.18 -13.44
N GLY A 104 15.73 1.22 -14.70
CA GLY A 104 17.02 0.67 -15.15
C GLY A 104 16.88 -0.69 -15.83
N GLY A 105 17.53 -1.71 -15.26
CA GLY A 105 17.66 -3.05 -15.81
C GLY A 105 18.94 -3.26 -16.63
N GLY A 106 19.26 -4.52 -16.97
CA GLY A 106 20.48 -4.88 -17.71
C GLY A 106 20.54 -4.39 -19.17
N SER A 107 19.47 -3.79 -19.67
CA SER A 107 19.35 -3.23 -21.02
C SER A 107 18.49 -1.98 -21.00
N GLY A 108 18.81 -0.98 -21.82
CA GLY A 108 18.04 0.26 -21.90
C GLY A 108 18.90 1.47 -22.26
N ASN A 109 18.28 2.65 -22.26
CA ASN A 109 18.99 3.93 -22.42
C ASN A 109 18.58 4.90 -21.32
N TYR A 110 19.21 4.74 -20.16
CA TYR A 110 18.93 5.56 -19.00
C TYR A 110 20.21 6.22 -18.47
N SER A 111 20.10 7.49 -18.09
CA SER A 111 21.18 8.24 -17.47
C SER A 111 20.61 9.45 -16.75
N ILE A 112 21.30 9.94 -15.72
CA ILE A 112 20.96 11.21 -15.07
C ILE A 112 22.20 12.08 -15.15
N THR A 113 22.14 13.15 -15.95
CA THR A 113 23.33 13.90 -16.34
C THR A 113 23.58 15.13 -15.47
N SER A 114 22.58 15.58 -14.72
CA SER A 114 22.68 16.73 -13.82
C SER A 114 21.68 16.63 -12.66
N ASP A 115 21.83 17.50 -11.66
CA ASP A 115 20.87 17.65 -10.58
C ASP A 115 19.48 18.11 -11.08
N GLU A 116 19.46 18.97 -12.11
CA GLU A 116 18.22 19.39 -12.77
C GLU A 116 17.54 18.22 -13.50
N ASP A 117 18.32 17.37 -14.19
CA ASP A 117 17.81 16.16 -14.82
C ASP A 117 17.25 15.18 -13.79
N ALA A 118 17.92 15.04 -12.63
CA ALA A 118 17.41 14.23 -11.52
C ALA A 118 16.06 14.75 -11.00
N ASN A 119 15.90 16.07 -10.85
CA ASN A 119 14.65 16.70 -10.45
C ASN A 119 13.55 16.53 -11.52
N ASN A 120 13.89 16.67 -12.80
CA ASN A 120 12.95 16.47 -13.91
C ASN A 120 12.44 15.03 -13.97
N VAL A 121 13.34 14.04 -13.86
CA VAL A 121 12.98 12.63 -13.79
C VAL A 121 12.14 12.34 -12.54
N SER A 122 12.49 12.90 -11.39
CA SER A 122 11.70 12.78 -10.15
C SER A 122 10.27 13.27 -10.34
N ASN A 123 10.08 14.45 -10.93
CA ASN A 123 8.76 15.03 -11.17
C ASN A 123 7.95 14.19 -12.16
N TYR A 124 8.58 13.73 -13.25
CA TYR A 124 7.92 12.83 -14.18
C TYR A 124 7.43 11.55 -13.49
N LEU A 125 8.30 10.89 -12.70
CA LEU A 125 7.95 9.67 -11.98
C LEU A 125 6.80 9.92 -10.99
N TRP A 126 6.88 11.03 -10.26
CA TRP A 126 5.85 11.44 -9.32
C TRP A 126 4.48 11.63 -9.97
N ASP A 127 4.43 12.34 -11.10
CA ASP A 127 3.20 12.66 -11.83
C ASP A 127 2.61 11.48 -12.61
N ASN A 128 3.44 10.54 -13.06
CA ASN A 128 2.99 9.43 -13.89
C ASN A 128 2.74 8.12 -13.14
N PHE A 129 3.39 7.89 -11.99
CA PHE A 129 3.34 6.62 -11.27
C PHE A 129 2.97 6.73 -9.79
N PHE A 130 3.17 7.89 -9.17
CA PHE A 130 2.94 8.09 -7.74
C PHE A 130 1.81 9.11 -7.50
N GLY A 131 1.95 9.95 -6.47
CA GLY A 131 0.89 10.84 -5.98
C GLY A 131 0.65 12.12 -6.79
N GLY A 132 1.41 12.35 -7.86
CA GLY A 132 1.23 13.50 -8.76
C GLY A 132 0.12 13.29 -9.80
N PHE A 133 0.00 14.21 -10.76
CA PHE A 133 -1.04 14.17 -11.79
C PHE A 133 -0.46 14.27 -13.20
N SER A 134 -0.86 13.32 -14.06
CA SER A 134 -0.60 13.31 -15.49
C SER A 134 -1.86 12.86 -16.21
N SER A 135 -2.15 13.43 -17.39
CA SER A 135 -3.28 13.03 -18.23
C SER A 135 -3.04 11.71 -18.97
N SER A 136 -1.80 11.23 -19.00
CA SER A 136 -1.37 10.04 -19.75
C SER A 136 -0.54 9.09 -18.89
N ARG A 137 -1.05 8.74 -17.71
CA ARG A 137 -0.38 7.81 -16.79
C ARG A 137 -0.30 6.40 -17.41
N PRO A 138 0.89 5.78 -17.49
CA PRO A 138 1.04 4.48 -18.17
C PRO A 138 0.21 3.34 -17.55
N PHE A 139 0.03 3.36 -16.22
CA PHE A 139 -0.81 2.40 -15.48
C PHE A 139 -2.17 3.00 -15.09
N GLY A 140 -2.65 4.01 -15.82
CA GLY A 140 -3.89 4.70 -15.50
C GLY A 140 -3.84 5.36 -14.12
N ASP A 141 -4.92 5.24 -13.35
CA ASP A 141 -5.08 5.91 -12.05
C ASP A 141 -4.46 5.14 -10.87
N ALA A 142 -3.71 4.06 -11.12
CA ALA A 142 -2.98 3.36 -10.07
C ALA A 142 -1.83 4.21 -9.52
N VAL A 143 -1.64 4.12 -8.20
CA VAL A 143 -0.54 4.77 -7.47
C VAL A 143 0.32 3.65 -6.89
N LEU A 144 1.58 3.58 -7.33
CA LEU A 144 2.52 2.57 -6.85
C LEU A 144 3.01 2.88 -5.44
N ASP A 145 3.43 1.85 -4.71
CA ASP A 145 3.89 1.97 -3.33
C ASP A 145 5.34 2.48 -3.23
N GLY A 146 6.13 2.28 -4.29
CA GLY A 146 7.54 2.66 -4.26
C GLY A 146 8.26 2.59 -5.60
N LEU A 147 9.51 3.04 -5.58
CA LEU A 147 10.44 3.02 -6.70
C LEU A 147 11.66 2.16 -6.36
N ASP A 148 12.01 1.28 -7.28
CA ASP A 148 13.22 0.46 -7.23
C ASP A 148 14.30 0.96 -8.18
N PHE A 149 15.54 0.99 -7.69
CA PHE A 149 16.73 1.40 -8.42
C PHE A 149 17.54 0.16 -8.80
N ASP A 150 17.33 -0.37 -10.01
CA ASP A 150 18.16 -1.42 -10.62
C ASP A 150 19.08 -0.82 -11.69
N ILE A 151 20.05 -0.03 -11.24
CA ILE A 151 20.96 0.70 -12.12
C ILE A 151 22.15 -0.18 -12.46
N ALA A 152 22.11 -0.82 -13.64
CA ALA A 152 23.13 -1.76 -14.12
C ALA A 152 24.00 -1.21 -15.27
N LEU A 153 23.63 -0.07 -15.88
CA LEU A 153 24.32 0.59 -17.02
C LEU A 153 24.65 2.07 -16.73
N GLY A 154 25.64 2.62 -17.46
CA GLY A 154 26.13 4.00 -17.34
C GLY A 154 27.26 4.22 -16.31
N ASP A 155 28.27 5.03 -16.65
CA ASP A 155 29.47 5.23 -15.81
C ASP A 155 29.34 6.40 -14.83
N ASN A 156 28.40 7.32 -15.08
CA ASN A 156 28.13 8.47 -14.22
C ASN A 156 26.76 8.32 -13.55
N THR A 157 26.76 7.89 -12.30
CA THR A 157 25.55 7.72 -11.47
C THR A 157 25.50 8.69 -10.29
N SER A 158 26.31 9.76 -10.31
CA SER A 158 26.47 10.67 -9.16
C SER A 158 25.16 11.32 -8.71
N PHE A 159 24.16 11.43 -9.59
CA PHE A 159 22.88 12.07 -9.32
C PHE A 159 21.75 11.10 -8.90
N MET A 160 22.02 9.80 -8.77
CA MET A 160 21.02 8.83 -8.31
C MET A 160 20.56 9.12 -6.87
N ALA A 161 21.47 9.60 -6.02
CA ALA A 161 21.14 10.05 -4.67
C ALA A 161 20.18 11.26 -4.70
N ASN A 162 20.41 12.22 -5.60
CA ASN A 162 19.56 13.39 -5.77
C ASN A 162 18.15 12.98 -6.24
N LEU A 163 18.06 12.07 -7.21
CA LEU A 163 16.77 11.52 -7.67
C LEU A 163 15.98 10.91 -6.49
N ALA A 164 16.62 10.06 -5.68
CA ALA A 164 15.99 9.46 -4.50
C ALA A 164 15.52 10.53 -3.48
N GLN A 165 16.34 11.56 -3.24
CA GLN A 165 16.00 12.67 -2.34
C GLN A 165 14.82 13.51 -2.83
N TYR A 166 14.78 13.84 -4.12
CA TYR A 166 13.68 14.60 -4.71
C TYR A 166 12.36 13.82 -4.63
N LEU A 167 12.38 12.52 -4.90
CA LEU A 167 11.21 11.66 -4.79
C LEU A 167 10.67 11.58 -3.36
N LYS A 168 11.55 11.37 -2.37
CA LYS A 168 11.16 11.35 -0.96
C LYS A 168 10.59 12.70 -0.52
N SER A 169 11.21 13.80 -0.95
CA SER A 169 10.76 15.17 -0.65
C SER A 169 9.37 15.48 -1.25
N ASN A 170 9.09 14.99 -2.46
CA ASN A 170 7.77 15.12 -3.10
C ASN A 170 6.70 14.35 -2.30
N SER A 171 7.00 13.11 -1.90
CA SER A 171 6.15 12.29 -1.04
C SER A 171 5.85 12.95 0.32
N ASP A 172 6.88 13.45 0.99
CA ASP A 172 6.76 14.08 2.31
C ASP A 172 5.96 15.38 2.24
N SER A 173 6.21 16.20 1.21
CA SER A 173 5.48 17.44 0.96
C SER A 173 3.99 17.19 0.76
N GLN A 174 3.61 16.12 0.05
CA GLN A 174 2.20 15.76 -0.13
C GLN A 174 1.58 15.21 1.17
N THR A 175 2.31 14.39 1.92
CA THR A 175 1.86 13.86 3.23
C THR A 175 1.54 15.00 4.20
N ILE A 176 2.39 16.03 4.23
CA ILE A 176 2.19 17.25 5.03
C ILE A 176 0.95 18.04 4.59
N GLN A 177 0.74 18.16 3.27
CA GLN A 177 -0.39 18.92 2.71
C GLN A 177 -1.73 18.20 2.84
N GLN A 178 -1.77 16.86 2.73
CA GLN A 178 -3.02 16.10 2.61
C GLN A 178 -3.45 15.35 3.88
N LYS A 179 -2.60 15.22 4.92
CA LYS A 179 -2.91 14.68 6.28
C LYS A 179 -3.69 13.35 6.37
N GLN A 180 -3.88 12.62 5.27
CA GLN A 180 -4.70 11.40 5.19
C GLN A 180 -4.19 10.30 4.23
N LEU A 181 -3.10 10.53 3.48
CA LEU A 181 -2.52 9.46 2.65
C LEU A 181 -1.74 8.47 3.54
N PRO A 182 -1.98 7.15 3.44
CA PRO A 182 -1.12 6.15 4.06
C PRO A 182 0.14 5.94 3.21
N ALA A 183 1.24 5.67 3.91
CA ALA A 183 2.59 5.32 3.45
C ALA A 183 3.39 6.41 2.70
N SER A 184 4.54 6.77 3.28
CA SER A 184 5.64 7.39 2.56
C SER A 184 6.04 6.49 1.38
N LEU A 185 6.33 7.08 0.22
CA LEU A 185 6.92 6.38 -0.92
C LEU A 185 8.09 5.49 -0.47
N TYR A 186 8.02 4.19 -0.74
CA TYR A 186 9.12 3.27 -0.49
C TYR A 186 10.20 3.43 -1.54
N LEU A 187 11.47 3.42 -1.11
CA LEU A 187 12.61 3.39 -2.00
C LEU A 187 13.39 2.10 -1.81
N SER A 188 13.66 1.40 -2.90
CA SER A 188 14.53 0.22 -2.90
C SER A 188 15.69 0.35 -3.88
N ALA A 189 16.73 -0.44 -3.66
CA ALA A 189 17.89 -0.53 -4.53
C ALA A 189 18.29 -1.98 -4.77
N ALA A 190 18.70 -2.28 -6.00
CA ALA A 190 19.20 -3.57 -6.44
C ALA A 190 20.71 -3.51 -6.78
N PRO A 191 21.61 -3.22 -5.82
CA PRO A 191 23.05 -3.21 -6.11
C PRO A 191 23.56 -4.61 -6.47
N GLN A 192 24.67 -4.69 -7.20
CA GLN A 192 25.41 -5.93 -7.36
C GLN A 192 26.11 -6.30 -6.03
N CYS A 193 26.43 -7.58 -5.82
CA CYS A 193 27.06 -8.01 -4.56
C CYS A 193 28.46 -7.45 -4.24
N PRO A 194 29.31 -7.01 -5.19
CA PRO A 194 30.58 -6.37 -4.84
C PRO A 194 30.34 -5.08 -4.04
N PHE A 195 30.95 -4.97 -2.86
CA PHE A 195 30.81 -3.81 -1.99
C PHE A 195 32.05 -2.89 -2.06
N PRO A 196 31.88 -1.55 -2.05
CA PRO A 196 30.63 -0.85 -2.31
C PRO A 196 30.21 -1.01 -3.76
N ASP A 197 28.91 -1.00 -4.02
CA ASP A 197 28.40 -1.04 -5.40
C ASP A 197 28.86 0.22 -6.16
N ALA A 198 29.43 0.01 -7.36
CA ALA A 198 30.04 1.08 -8.15
C ALA A 198 29.04 2.17 -8.60
N ARG A 199 27.76 1.83 -8.70
CA ARG A 199 26.70 2.67 -9.29
C ARG A 199 25.80 3.27 -8.23
N LEU A 200 25.39 2.47 -7.25
CA LEU A 200 24.41 2.81 -6.21
C LEU A 200 25.05 3.00 -4.84
N GLY A 201 26.32 2.67 -4.64
CA GLY A 201 26.97 2.72 -3.32
C GLY A 201 26.89 4.09 -2.64
N SER A 202 27.07 5.18 -3.39
CA SER A 202 26.93 6.55 -2.88
C SER A 202 25.48 6.88 -2.46
N ALA A 203 24.50 6.47 -3.27
CA ALA A 203 23.08 6.68 -3.00
C ALA A 203 22.63 5.85 -1.79
N ILE A 204 23.00 4.58 -1.72
CA ILE A 204 22.71 3.70 -0.57
C ILE A 204 23.36 4.26 0.71
N GLY A 205 24.58 4.79 0.61
CA GLY A 205 25.31 5.40 1.72
C GLY A 205 24.63 6.61 2.37
N THR A 206 23.62 7.20 1.72
CA THR A 206 22.78 8.27 2.29
C THR A 206 21.81 7.77 3.36
N GLY A 207 21.46 6.48 3.36
CA GLY A 207 20.47 5.89 4.28
C GLY A 207 19.02 6.21 3.93
N ILE A 208 18.74 6.61 2.69
CA ILE A 208 17.38 6.98 2.24
C ILE A 208 16.51 5.79 1.81
N PHE A 209 17.13 4.64 1.52
CA PHE A 209 16.45 3.44 1.02
C PHE A 209 15.82 2.62 2.15
N ASP A 210 14.58 2.22 1.94
CA ASP A 210 13.81 1.36 2.85
C ASP A 210 14.19 -0.12 2.67
N TYR A 211 14.49 -0.53 1.44
CA TYR A 211 14.87 -1.90 1.09
C TYR A 211 16.14 -1.94 0.23
N VAL A 212 17.00 -2.93 0.44
CA VAL A 212 18.16 -3.17 -0.43
C VAL A 212 18.22 -4.66 -0.74
N TRP A 213 17.97 -5.05 -2.00
CA TRP A 213 18.09 -6.43 -2.46
C TRP A 213 19.36 -6.62 -3.27
N VAL A 214 20.42 -6.98 -2.57
CA VAL A 214 21.76 -7.17 -3.17
C VAL A 214 21.72 -8.40 -4.09
N GLN A 215 22.16 -8.23 -5.34
CA GLN A 215 22.15 -9.28 -6.37
C GLN A 215 23.37 -10.20 -6.20
N PHE A 216 23.20 -11.36 -5.56
CA PHE A 216 24.27 -12.35 -5.32
C PHE A 216 24.44 -13.35 -6.49
N TYR A 217 24.39 -12.84 -7.71
CA TYR A 217 24.55 -13.62 -8.94
C TYR A 217 25.29 -12.81 -10.01
N ASN A 218 25.73 -13.49 -11.07
CA ASN A 218 26.55 -12.94 -12.15
C ASN A 218 27.89 -12.30 -11.73
N ASN A 219 28.32 -12.47 -10.46
CA ASN A 219 29.55 -11.91 -9.90
C ASN A 219 30.31 -12.97 -9.08
N PRO A 220 31.25 -13.73 -9.68
CA PRO A 220 31.91 -14.86 -9.01
C PRO A 220 32.68 -14.52 -7.72
N SER A 221 33.05 -13.25 -7.51
CA SER A 221 33.71 -12.79 -6.28
C SER A 221 32.83 -12.85 -5.03
N CYS A 222 31.50 -12.79 -5.21
CA CYS A 222 30.54 -12.73 -4.11
C CYS A 222 29.28 -13.58 -4.32
N SER A 223 29.05 -14.12 -5.52
CA SER A 223 27.95 -15.06 -5.77
C SER A 223 28.24 -16.45 -5.20
N TYR A 224 27.17 -17.21 -4.97
CA TYR A 224 27.29 -18.57 -4.47
C TYR A 224 27.92 -19.49 -5.52
N SER A 225 28.86 -20.30 -5.05
CA SER A 225 29.25 -21.56 -5.68
C SER A 225 29.64 -22.56 -4.59
N GLN A 226 29.69 -23.85 -4.92
CA GLN A 226 29.95 -24.91 -3.95
C GLN A 226 31.29 -24.73 -3.19
N ASN A 227 32.25 -24.05 -3.80
CA ASN A 227 33.58 -23.78 -3.23
C ASN A 227 33.74 -22.33 -2.69
N ASN A 228 32.69 -21.50 -2.76
CA ASN A 228 32.78 -20.05 -2.49
C ASN A 228 31.80 -19.56 -1.40
N LEU A 229 31.25 -20.48 -0.59
CA LEU A 229 30.27 -20.13 0.46
C LEU A 229 30.81 -19.09 1.45
N ASP A 230 32.09 -19.17 1.81
CA ASP A 230 32.70 -18.24 2.76
C ASP A 230 32.77 -16.81 2.22
N ASN A 231 33.11 -16.63 0.94
CA ASN A 231 33.15 -15.30 0.32
C ASN A 231 31.75 -14.73 0.11
N PHE A 232 30.77 -15.58 -0.25
CA PHE A 232 29.36 -15.21 -0.30
C PHE A 232 28.88 -14.69 1.07
N LEU A 233 29.11 -15.45 2.15
CA LEU A 233 28.72 -15.05 3.51
C LEU A 233 29.53 -13.86 4.03
N LYS A 234 30.77 -13.68 3.58
CA LYS A 234 31.60 -12.50 3.88
C LYS A 234 31.00 -11.25 3.25
N SER A 235 30.62 -11.31 1.98
CA SER A 235 29.96 -10.21 1.27
C SER A 235 28.61 -9.87 1.90
N TRP A 236 27.80 -10.88 2.27
CA TRP A 236 26.57 -10.65 3.05
C TRP A 236 26.83 -9.87 4.33
N ARG A 237 27.82 -10.29 5.12
CA ARG A 237 28.16 -9.61 6.39
C ARG A 237 28.61 -8.16 6.14
N GLU A 238 29.42 -7.93 5.12
CA GLU A 238 29.89 -6.59 4.76
C GLU A 238 28.72 -5.65 4.44
N TRP A 239 27.78 -6.08 3.61
CA TRP A 239 26.53 -5.36 3.35
C TRP A 239 25.70 -5.16 4.62
N ALA A 240 25.44 -6.23 5.37
CA ALA A 240 24.61 -6.19 6.57
C ALA A 240 25.15 -5.21 7.63
N THR A 241 26.47 -5.12 7.79
CA THR A 241 27.12 -4.21 8.75
C THR A 241 27.26 -2.77 8.26
N SER A 242 27.24 -2.54 6.95
CA SER A 242 27.50 -1.21 6.36
C SER A 242 26.23 -0.40 6.11
N LEU A 243 25.06 -1.04 6.05
CA LEU A 243 23.79 -0.36 5.81
C LEU A 243 23.35 0.45 7.04
N LYS A 244 23.14 1.75 6.84
CA LYS A 244 22.74 2.69 7.91
C LYS A 244 21.27 2.58 8.30
N VAL A 245 20.40 2.31 7.33
CA VAL A 245 18.93 2.21 7.48
C VAL A 245 18.40 1.29 6.37
N GLY A 246 17.31 0.57 6.64
CA GLY A 246 16.63 -0.27 5.66
C GLY A 246 16.76 -1.78 5.95
N LYS A 247 15.91 -2.56 5.29
CA LYS A 247 15.94 -4.03 5.33
C LYS A 247 16.79 -4.58 4.19
N LEU A 248 17.67 -5.51 4.50
CA LEU A 248 18.56 -6.18 3.56
C LEU A 248 17.96 -7.50 3.10
N PHE A 249 17.83 -7.65 1.79
CA PHE A 249 17.30 -8.84 1.13
C PHE A 249 18.42 -9.55 0.37
N LEU A 250 18.38 -10.88 0.39
CA LEU A 250 19.27 -11.72 -0.41
C LEU A 250 18.66 -11.89 -1.81
N GLY A 251 19.25 -11.22 -2.81
CA GLY A 251 18.86 -11.35 -4.21
C GLY A 251 19.46 -12.58 -4.88
N LEU A 252 18.61 -13.45 -5.40
CA LEU A 252 18.98 -14.72 -6.04
C LEU A 252 18.26 -14.91 -7.38
N PRO A 253 18.84 -15.68 -8.31
CA PRO A 253 18.13 -16.17 -9.47
C PRO A 253 17.19 -17.30 -9.04
N ALA A 254 15.95 -17.28 -9.53
CA ALA A 254 14.95 -18.30 -9.20
C ALA A 254 15.17 -19.64 -9.93
N ASP A 255 16.06 -19.66 -10.92
CA ASP A 255 16.48 -20.83 -11.67
C ASP A 255 17.92 -20.63 -12.17
N GLU A 256 18.64 -21.71 -12.44
CA GLU A 256 20.00 -21.65 -12.98
C GLU A 256 20.05 -20.90 -14.33
N ALA A 257 19.02 -21.06 -15.16
CA ALA A 257 18.91 -20.36 -16.43
C ALA A 257 18.67 -18.84 -16.30
N ALA A 258 18.30 -18.34 -15.12
CA ALA A 258 18.06 -16.91 -14.89
C ALA A 258 19.36 -16.12 -14.68
N ALA A 259 20.46 -16.80 -14.34
CA ALA A 259 21.78 -16.19 -14.16
C ALA A 259 22.87 -17.09 -14.80
N PRO A 260 23.05 -17.02 -16.12
CA PRO A 260 23.99 -17.88 -16.84
C PRO A 260 25.46 -17.74 -16.39
N ALA A 261 25.84 -16.59 -15.80
CA ALA A 261 27.18 -16.38 -15.25
C ALA A 261 27.34 -16.94 -13.81
N GLY A 262 26.34 -17.66 -13.30
CA GLY A 262 26.36 -18.36 -12.02
C GLY A 262 25.82 -17.56 -10.85
N GLY A 263 25.69 -18.22 -9.70
CA GLY A 263 25.10 -17.67 -8.47
C GLY A 263 23.76 -18.27 -8.07
N TYR A 264 23.24 -19.26 -8.82
CA TYR A 264 22.08 -20.03 -8.40
C TYR A 264 22.38 -20.86 -7.15
N VAL A 265 21.48 -20.76 -6.17
CA VAL A 265 21.56 -21.48 -4.90
C VAL A 265 20.44 -22.52 -4.88
N PRO A 266 20.73 -23.83 -4.81
CA PRO A 266 19.69 -24.84 -4.60
C PRO A 266 18.88 -24.59 -3.32
N ALA A 267 17.56 -24.82 -3.37
CA ALA A 267 16.67 -24.48 -2.25
C ALA A 267 17.05 -25.19 -0.93
N ASP A 268 17.50 -26.44 -1.00
CA ASP A 268 17.99 -27.20 0.15
C ASP A 268 19.26 -26.58 0.76
N VAL A 269 20.18 -26.10 -0.08
CA VAL A 269 21.39 -25.39 0.35
C VAL A 269 21.03 -24.05 1.00
N LEU A 270 20.11 -23.30 0.38
CA LEU A 270 19.62 -22.03 0.92
C LEU A 270 19.09 -22.23 2.34
N MET A 271 18.17 -23.18 2.51
CA MET A 271 17.52 -23.45 3.80
C MET A 271 18.48 -24.03 4.85
N SER A 272 19.37 -24.95 4.46
CA SER A 272 20.21 -25.67 5.43
C SER A 272 21.52 -24.97 5.79
N LYS A 273 22.09 -24.16 4.88
CA LYS A 273 23.43 -23.57 5.04
C LYS A 273 23.45 -22.05 5.05
N ILE A 274 22.56 -21.39 4.31
CA ILE A 274 22.63 -19.93 4.11
C ILE A 274 21.67 -19.19 5.04
N LEU A 275 20.37 -19.52 5.05
CA LEU A 275 19.37 -18.90 5.91
C LEU A 275 19.79 -18.88 7.40
N PRO A 276 20.33 -19.97 7.99
CA PRO A 276 20.78 -19.95 9.38
C PRO A 276 21.89 -18.93 9.68
N GLU A 277 22.71 -18.60 8.68
CA GLU A 277 23.81 -17.63 8.81
C GLU A 277 23.34 -16.19 8.58
N ILE A 278 22.52 -15.96 7.56
CA ILE A 278 22.07 -14.61 7.21
C ILE A 278 20.98 -14.09 8.15
N ASN A 279 20.14 -14.96 8.72
CA ASN A 279 19.10 -14.59 9.70
C ASN A 279 19.69 -14.05 11.01
N LYS A 280 21.00 -14.21 11.23
CA LYS A 280 21.71 -13.59 12.37
C LYS A 280 21.80 -12.06 12.22
N SER A 281 21.67 -11.53 11.01
CA SER A 281 21.68 -10.10 10.74
C SER A 281 20.33 -9.47 11.13
N THR A 282 20.34 -8.50 12.04
CA THR A 282 19.11 -7.85 12.56
C THR A 282 18.32 -7.07 11.49
N ASN A 283 19.00 -6.64 10.43
CA ASN A 283 18.41 -5.98 9.27
C ASN A 283 17.98 -6.95 8.17
N TYR A 284 18.06 -8.26 8.36
CA TYR A 284 17.50 -9.23 7.41
C TYR A 284 16.02 -8.93 7.15
N GLY A 285 15.68 -8.84 5.86
CA GLY A 285 14.36 -8.50 5.34
C GLY A 285 13.66 -9.64 4.62
N GLY A 286 14.43 -10.55 4.03
CA GLY A 286 13.93 -11.70 3.28
C GLY A 286 14.77 -11.99 2.03
N LEU A 287 14.11 -12.52 1.00
CA LEU A 287 14.71 -12.88 -0.29
C LEU A 287 14.15 -12.01 -1.42
N MET A 288 14.98 -11.75 -2.42
CA MET A 288 14.54 -11.21 -3.71
C MET A 288 14.85 -12.24 -4.79
N LEU A 289 13.91 -12.46 -5.71
CA LEU A 289 14.04 -13.43 -6.79
C LEU A 289 14.00 -12.75 -8.15
N TRP A 290 15.01 -13.06 -8.97
CA TRP A 290 15.04 -12.79 -10.40
C TRP A 290 14.75 -14.08 -11.18
N SER A 291 13.61 -14.25 -11.84
CA SER A 291 12.41 -13.41 -11.90
C SER A 291 11.16 -14.28 -11.82
N ARG A 292 9.95 -13.68 -11.90
CA ARG A 292 8.67 -14.40 -11.84
C ARG A 292 8.55 -15.52 -12.87
N TYR A 293 9.05 -15.30 -14.10
CA TYR A 293 9.10 -16.34 -15.13
C TYR A 293 9.83 -17.61 -14.65
N TYR A 294 11.07 -17.42 -14.18
CA TYR A 294 11.91 -18.53 -13.72
C TYR A 294 11.35 -19.18 -12.45
N ASP A 295 10.77 -18.38 -11.55
CA ASP A 295 10.10 -18.92 -10.37
C ASP A 295 8.84 -19.72 -10.72
N LYS A 296 8.11 -19.33 -11.78
CA LYS A 296 6.93 -20.06 -12.27
C LYS A 296 7.30 -21.48 -12.72
N ILE A 297 8.37 -21.60 -13.48
CA ILE A 297 8.77 -22.87 -14.09
C ILE A 297 9.53 -23.74 -13.09
N SER A 298 10.34 -23.14 -12.22
CA SER A 298 11.15 -23.87 -11.27
C SER A 298 10.38 -24.18 -9.99
N GLY A 299 9.45 -23.33 -9.55
CA GLY A 299 8.76 -23.43 -8.26
C GLY A 299 9.65 -23.10 -7.06
N TYR A 300 10.68 -22.27 -7.26
CA TYR A 300 11.71 -21.97 -6.25
C TYR A 300 11.12 -21.40 -4.96
N SER A 301 10.32 -20.35 -5.07
CA SER A 301 9.64 -19.67 -3.96
C SER A 301 8.72 -20.61 -3.18
N THR A 302 8.04 -21.53 -3.87
CA THR A 302 7.19 -22.53 -3.23
C THR A 302 8.00 -23.54 -2.44
N ARG A 303 9.19 -23.96 -2.94
CA ARG A 303 10.08 -24.89 -2.23
C ARG A 303 10.65 -24.29 -0.95
N ILE A 304 11.02 -23.00 -0.98
CA ILE A 304 11.57 -22.32 0.21
C ILE A 304 10.48 -22.05 1.27
N GLN A 305 9.24 -21.76 0.85
CA GLN A 305 8.13 -21.45 1.78
C GLN A 305 7.44 -22.70 2.31
N ASN A 306 7.46 -23.82 1.59
CA ASN A 306 6.83 -25.08 1.98
C ASN A 306 7.77 -26.29 1.80
N PRO A 307 8.78 -26.46 2.67
CA PRO A 307 9.81 -27.50 2.53
C PRO A 307 9.24 -28.93 2.54
N LEU A 308 8.06 -29.13 3.14
CA LEU A 308 7.41 -30.44 3.31
C LEU A 308 6.60 -30.88 2.09
N ARG A 309 6.48 -30.07 1.03
CA ARG A 309 5.50 -30.31 -0.03
C ARG A 309 6.05 -30.91 -1.32
N ASN A 310 7.36 -30.92 -1.60
CA ASN A 310 7.91 -31.58 -2.80
C ASN A 310 9.41 -31.86 -2.71
N GLY A 311 9.79 -32.82 -1.87
CA GLY A 311 10.97 -33.65 -2.14
C GLY A 311 10.55 -34.78 -3.07
N THR A 312 11.32 -35.05 -4.12
CA THR A 312 11.11 -36.15 -5.06
C THR A 312 10.92 -37.49 -4.32
N ALA A 313 9.68 -37.95 -4.20
CA ALA A 313 9.34 -39.19 -3.50
C ALA A 313 8.52 -40.13 -4.40
N ASN A 314 8.93 -41.40 -4.40
CA ASN A 314 8.27 -42.53 -5.02
C ASN A 314 6.72 -42.49 -4.77
N PRO A 315 5.86 -42.61 -5.79
CA PRO A 315 4.40 -42.52 -5.66
C PRO A 315 3.76 -43.56 -4.73
N LEU A 316 4.50 -44.58 -4.29
CA LEU A 316 4.05 -45.56 -3.28
C LEU A 316 4.22 -45.08 -1.82
N CYS A 317 5.14 -44.16 -1.54
CA CYS A 317 5.44 -43.67 -0.19
C CYS A 317 4.86 -42.28 0.10
N THR A 318 3.84 -41.88 -0.65
CA THR A 318 3.17 -40.59 -0.48
C THR A 318 2.05 -40.70 0.56
N ARG A 319 2.02 -39.75 1.51
CA ARG A 319 0.95 -39.67 2.52
C ARG A 319 -0.36 -39.29 1.84
N LYS A 320 -1.36 -40.17 1.87
CA LYS A 320 -2.71 -39.84 1.37
C LYS A 320 -3.47 -39.09 2.47
N SER A 321 -4.27 -38.10 2.08
CA SER A 321 -5.04 -37.20 2.96
C SER A 321 -6.19 -37.89 3.72
N GLN A 322 -6.16 -39.21 3.91
CA GLN A 322 -7.27 -39.98 4.45
C GLN A 322 -7.20 -40.06 5.98
N ALA A 323 -8.23 -39.51 6.63
CA ALA A 323 -8.31 -39.14 8.04
C ALA A 323 -8.62 -40.31 9.01
N CYS A 324 -7.87 -41.41 8.99
CA CYS A 324 -8.15 -42.54 9.90
C CYS A 324 -7.15 -42.76 11.04
N ARG A 325 -6.01 -42.06 11.06
CA ARG A 325 -5.03 -42.12 12.16
C ARG A 325 -4.41 -40.75 12.43
N SER A 326 -4.45 -40.29 13.68
CA SER A 326 -3.65 -39.14 14.13
C SER A 326 -2.18 -39.55 14.29
N HIS A 327 -1.27 -38.58 14.22
CA HIS A 327 0.18 -38.81 14.44
C HIS A 327 0.53 -39.16 15.91
N GLU A 328 -0.44 -39.11 16.82
CA GLU A 328 -0.24 -39.39 18.25
C GLU A 328 -0.32 -40.89 18.59
N GLY A 329 -0.80 -41.74 17.67
CA GLY A 329 -0.77 -43.20 17.81
C GLY A 329 0.54 -43.81 17.31
N GLY A 330 1.33 -44.38 18.22
CA GLY A 330 2.59 -45.06 17.92
C GLY A 330 2.44 -46.55 17.58
N PHE A 331 3.38 -47.07 16.81
CA PHE A 331 3.64 -48.52 16.74
C PHE A 331 4.74 -48.86 17.74
N ALA A 332 4.60 -49.99 18.43
CA ALA A 332 5.66 -50.54 19.27
C ALA A 332 6.31 -51.73 18.59
N GLU A 333 7.64 -51.78 18.59
CA GLU A 333 8.41 -52.90 18.08
C GLU A 333 8.32 -54.08 19.06
N LEU A 334 7.81 -55.22 18.59
CA LEU A 334 7.65 -56.43 19.38
C LEU A 334 8.23 -57.64 18.62
N LEU A 335 8.93 -58.51 19.36
CA LEU A 335 9.49 -59.75 18.82
C LEU A 335 8.47 -60.90 18.89
N GLY A 336 8.09 -61.45 17.73
CA GLY A 336 7.08 -62.50 17.67
C GLY A 336 6.58 -62.80 16.26
N TYR A 337 5.36 -63.33 16.17
CA TYR A 337 4.66 -63.58 14.91
C TYR A 337 3.18 -63.23 15.03
N MET A 338 2.56 -62.90 13.90
CA MET A 338 1.11 -62.64 13.83
C MET A 338 0.36 -63.95 13.57
N SER A 339 -0.84 -64.08 14.14
CA SER A 339 -1.68 -65.29 14.03
C SER A 339 -2.16 -65.61 12.61
N THR A 340 -2.00 -64.69 11.66
CA THR A 340 -2.39 -64.86 10.26
C THR A 340 -1.23 -64.49 9.32
N LEU A 341 -1.29 -65.00 8.10
CA LEU A 341 -0.39 -64.58 7.02
C LEU A 341 -0.61 -63.10 6.71
N GLY A 342 0.48 -62.33 6.70
CA GLY A 342 0.44 -60.91 6.34
C GLY A 342 0.48 -60.72 4.82
N ILE A 343 -0.07 -59.61 4.36
CA ILE A 343 -0.11 -59.22 2.94
C ILE A 343 1.27 -58.69 2.56
N LYS A 344 1.88 -59.29 1.53
CA LYS A 344 3.19 -58.86 1.01
C LYS A 344 3.01 -57.79 -0.06
N VAL A 345 3.75 -56.70 0.07
CA VAL A 345 3.87 -55.60 -0.88
C VAL A 345 5.32 -55.58 -1.34
N TYR A 346 5.56 -55.92 -2.60
CA TYR A 346 6.90 -55.94 -3.20
C TYR A 346 7.25 -54.55 -3.75
N GLU A 347 8.47 -54.08 -3.50
CA GLU A 347 9.00 -52.82 -4.03
C GLU A 347 10.01 -53.14 -5.15
N ASP A 348 9.76 -52.62 -6.36
CA ASP A 348 10.51 -52.97 -7.58
C ASP A 348 11.85 -52.22 -7.74
N ASP A 349 12.27 -51.34 -6.83
CA ASP A 349 13.55 -50.64 -6.95
C ASP A 349 14.27 -50.46 -5.61
N ASN A 350 15.61 -50.49 -5.68
CA ASN A 350 16.66 -50.60 -4.65
C ASN A 350 16.66 -49.59 -3.46
N ASN A 351 15.57 -48.89 -3.15
CA ASN A 351 15.47 -48.00 -1.97
C ASN A 351 14.68 -48.67 -0.84
N GLY A 352 15.41 -49.39 0.00
CA GLY A 352 14.88 -50.30 1.01
C GLY A 352 14.12 -49.70 2.21
N THR A 353 13.34 -50.60 2.82
CA THR A 353 12.95 -50.71 4.25
C THR A 353 12.26 -49.54 4.97
N GLN A 354 12.14 -48.33 4.42
CA GLN A 354 11.60 -47.16 5.13
C GLN A 354 10.11 -46.84 4.87
N CYS A 355 9.41 -47.57 3.99
CA CYS A 355 8.02 -47.22 3.62
C CYS A 355 6.92 -48.07 4.29
N CYS A 356 7.25 -49.12 5.06
CA CYS A 356 6.24 -50.04 5.61
C CYS A 356 5.27 -49.37 6.61
N GLU A 357 5.77 -48.42 7.40
CA GLU A 357 4.92 -47.66 8.33
C GLU A 357 3.93 -46.78 7.58
N ILE A 358 4.36 -46.09 6.53
CA ILE A 358 3.52 -45.18 5.72
C ILE A 358 2.43 -45.99 5.00
N ILE A 359 2.78 -47.13 4.42
CA ILE A 359 1.84 -48.06 3.77
C ILE A 359 0.78 -48.52 4.78
N CYS A 360 1.20 -48.87 6.01
CA CYS A 360 0.27 -49.28 7.06
C CYS A 360 -0.60 -48.11 7.55
N ARG A 361 -0.06 -46.89 7.70
CA ARG A 361 -0.83 -45.71 8.13
C ARG A 361 -1.85 -45.24 7.09
N ASN A 362 -1.54 -45.40 5.80
CA ASN A 362 -2.47 -45.12 4.71
C ASN A 362 -3.61 -46.15 4.62
N ASN A 363 -3.50 -47.30 5.30
CA ASN A 363 -4.55 -48.32 5.38
C ASN A 363 -5.19 -48.35 6.77
N CYS A 364 -6.42 -47.83 6.86
CA CYS A 364 -7.18 -47.69 8.12
C CYS A 364 -7.48 -49.02 8.84
N SER A 365 -7.27 -50.14 8.15
CA SER A 365 -7.43 -51.47 8.66
C SER A 365 -6.12 -52.13 9.06
N CYS A 366 -4.94 -51.49 8.95
CA CYS A 366 -3.64 -52.14 9.20
C CYS A 366 -3.17 -52.06 10.67
N ASP A 367 -3.12 -53.14 11.43
CA ASP A 367 -2.72 -53.11 12.86
C ASP A 367 -1.23 -53.43 13.11
N ALA A 368 -0.51 -54.01 12.13
CA ALA A 368 0.92 -54.27 12.26
C ALA A 368 1.66 -54.32 10.92
N PHE A 369 2.98 -54.15 10.93
CA PHE A 369 3.84 -54.29 9.75
C PHE A 369 5.26 -54.79 10.08
N ALA A 370 5.96 -55.34 9.08
CA ALA A 370 7.35 -55.77 9.17
C ALA A 370 8.05 -55.73 7.78
N PRO A 371 9.35 -55.46 7.70
CA PRO A 371 10.11 -55.50 6.44
C PRO A 371 10.36 -56.96 5.96
N LEU A 372 10.35 -57.18 4.64
CA LEU A 372 10.57 -58.51 4.03
C LEU A 372 12.04 -58.98 4.00
N ASN A 373 13.00 -58.10 4.33
CA ASN A 373 14.45 -58.33 4.25
C ASN A 373 15.02 -59.43 5.17
N HIS A 374 14.20 -60.18 5.91
CA HIS A 374 14.68 -61.15 6.90
C HIS A 374 14.61 -62.63 6.50
N ILE A 375 14.12 -62.96 5.30
CA ILE A 375 13.92 -64.38 4.94
C ILE A 375 14.85 -64.85 3.82
N ASN A 376 15.26 -63.99 2.88
CA ASN A 376 16.34 -64.24 1.92
C ASN A 376 16.78 -62.88 1.36
N ASN A 377 18.09 -62.59 1.31
CA ASN A 377 18.74 -61.31 0.96
C ASN A 377 18.44 -60.75 -0.47
N THR A 378 17.32 -61.10 -1.09
CA THR A 378 16.96 -60.80 -2.48
C THR A 378 15.55 -60.20 -2.66
N SER A 379 14.77 -60.04 -1.59
CA SER A 379 13.37 -59.57 -1.69
C SER A 379 13.15 -58.25 -0.93
N THR A 380 13.06 -57.13 -1.66
CA THR A 380 12.68 -55.81 -1.13
C THR A 380 11.15 -55.66 -1.04
N GLY A 381 10.65 -55.20 0.11
CA GLY A 381 9.23 -54.92 0.32
C GLY A 381 8.75 -54.99 1.78
N CYS A 382 7.44 -54.92 1.97
CA CYS A 382 6.78 -54.86 3.28
C CYS A 382 5.74 -55.97 3.44
N GLN A 383 5.60 -56.48 4.66
CA GLN A 383 4.47 -57.31 5.05
C GLN A 383 3.58 -56.55 6.05
N ILE A 384 2.28 -56.48 5.78
CA ILE A 384 1.29 -55.78 6.63
C ILE A 384 0.19 -56.73 7.12
N TRP A 385 -0.36 -56.44 8.30
CA TRP A 385 -1.44 -57.22 8.92
C TRP A 385 -2.62 -56.31 9.25
N LEU A 386 -3.84 -56.82 9.04
CA LEU A 386 -5.07 -56.06 9.22
C LEU A 386 -5.70 -56.27 10.61
N LYS A 387 -6.72 -55.47 10.92
CA LYS A 387 -7.53 -55.53 12.15
C LYS A 387 -8.08 -56.92 12.38
N GLY A 388 -7.99 -57.39 13.62
CA GLY A 388 -8.44 -58.73 14.05
C GLY A 388 -7.35 -59.80 14.07
N THR A 389 -6.12 -59.45 13.68
CA THR A 389 -4.96 -60.33 13.79
C THR A 389 -4.35 -60.24 15.20
N LYS A 390 -3.95 -61.38 15.78
CA LYS A 390 -3.38 -61.43 17.14
C LYS A 390 -1.87 -61.55 17.05
N PHE A 391 -1.15 -60.69 17.76
CA PHE A 391 0.29 -60.83 17.93
C PHE A 391 0.59 -61.89 19.01
N VAL A 392 1.45 -62.85 18.68
CA VAL A 392 1.95 -63.86 19.61
C VAL A 392 3.43 -63.60 19.85
N ARG A 393 3.79 -63.31 21.10
CA ARG A 393 5.19 -63.10 21.51
C ARG A 393 5.92 -64.43 21.45
N ALA A 394 7.03 -64.48 20.73
CA ALA A 394 7.83 -65.69 20.62
C ALA A 394 8.73 -65.86 21.87
N SER A 395 8.98 -67.11 22.27
CA SER A 395 9.99 -67.49 23.27
C SER A 395 10.94 -68.49 22.62
N GLY A 396 12.00 -68.00 21.97
CA GLY A 396 13.00 -68.83 21.29
C GLY A 396 13.58 -68.19 20.01
N ASN A 397 14.58 -68.84 19.40
CA ASN A 397 15.43 -68.35 18.30
C ASN A 397 14.74 -68.19 16.92
N ILE A 398 13.42 -68.09 16.85
CA ILE A 398 12.67 -67.84 15.59
C ILE A 398 11.68 -66.69 15.82
N ALA A 399 12.20 -65.53 16.24
CA ALA A 399 11.41 -64.32 16.44
C ALA A 399 11.77 -63.28 15.37
N LEU A 400 10.76 -62.75 14.66
CA LEU A 400 10.92 -61.61 13.75
C LEU A 400 10.52 -60.31 14.49
N PRO A 401 11.18 -59.18 14.22
CA PRO A 401 10.72 -57.88 14.71
C PRO A 401 9.46 -57.45 13.93
N ILE A 402 8.35 -57.24 14.65
CA ILE A 402 7.06 -56.79 14.10
C ILE A 402 6.59 -55.55 14.87
N ASN A 403 6.26 -54.49 14.14
CA ASN A 403 5.72 -53.25 14.72
C ASN A 403 4.20 -53.33 14.84
N VAL A 404 3.65 -53.24 16.05
CA VAL A 404 2.21 -53.41 16.37
C VAL A 404 1.61 -52.12 16.92
N SER A 405 0.40 -51.75 16.47
CA SER A 405 -0.29 -50.52 16.91
C SER A 405 -0.69 -50.58 18.39
N VAL A 406 -0.34 -49.55 19.18
CA VAL A 406 -0.70 -49.45 20.61
C VAL A 406 -1.79 -48.40 20.81
N ALA A 407 -2.91 -48.79 21.43
CA ALA A 407 -3.93 -47.85 21.92
C ALA A 407 -3.66 -47.55 23.40
N LEU A 408 -3.15 -46.35 23.72
CA LEU A 408 -3.03 -45.87 25.10
C LEU A 408 -4.38 -45.31 25.56
N LEU A 409 -5.09 -46.07 26.40
CA LEU A 409 -6.26 -45.60 27.15
C LEU A 409 -5.80 -45.11 28.52
N GLU A 410 -5.67 -43.79 28.69
CA GLU A 410 -5.71 -43.18 30.02
C GLU A 410 -6.88 -42.19 30.10
N HIS A 411 -7.92 -42.60 30.82
CA HIS A 411 -9.04 -41.75 31.19
C HIS A 411 -8.70 -41.07 32.51
N LYS A 412 -8.40 -39.77 32.49
CA LYS A 412 -8.41 -38.93 33.70
C LYS A 412 -9.24 -37.68 33.41
N VAL A 413 -10.46 -37.67 33.94
CA VAL A 413 -11.36 -36.52 33.82
C VAL A 413 -10.76 -35.37 34.63
N ASN A 414 -10.06 -34.47 33.95
CA ASN A 414 -9.65 -33.20 34.47
C ASN A 414 -10.63 -32.14 33.93
N SER A 415 -11.21 -31.31 34.78
CA SER A 415 -12.12 -30.22 34.37
C SER A 415 -11.42 -29.03 33.71
N TRP A 416 -10.23 -29.24 33.15
CA TRP A 416 -9.45 -28.25 32.42
C TRP A 416 -10.20 -27.66 31.22
N TRP A 417 -11.13 -28.41 30.63
CA TRP A 417 -11.97 -27.98 29.51
C TRP A 417 -12.87 -26.78 29.87
N ILE A 418 -13.23 -26.58 31.14
CA ILE A 418 -13.97 -25.39 31.58
C ILE A 418 -13.08 -24.14 31.45
N TRP A 419 -11.81 -24.23 31.84
CA TRP A 419 -10.83 -23.15 31.67
C TRP A 419 -10.39 -22.98 30.22
N LEU A 420 -10.47 -24.04 29.40
CA LEU A 420 -10.26 -23.95 27.96
C LEU A 420 -11.43 -23.25 27.26
N ILE A 421 -12.67 -23.46 27.69
CA ILE A 421 -13.83 -22.70 27.16
C ILE A 421 -13.75 -21.22 27.57
N VAL A 422 -13.36 -20.93 28.82
CA VAL A 422 -13.14 -19.54 29.27
C VAL A 422 -11.93 -18.91 28.57
N GLY A 423 -10.86 -19.66 28.37
CA GLY A 423 -9.63 -19.21 27.71
C GLY A 423 -9.79 -19.00 26.20
N VAL A 424 -10.47 -19.92 25.50
CA VAL A 424 -10.80 -19.80 24.07
C VAL A 424 -11.85 -18.71 23.87
N GLY A 425 -12.88 -18.65 24.74
CA GLY A 425 -13.84 -17.55 24.75
C GLY A 425 -13.15 -16.19 24.93
N ALA A 426 -12.23 -16.07 25.88
CA ALA A 426 -11.43 -14.86 26.07
C ALA A 426 -10.50 -14.58 24.89
N ALA A 427 -9.88 -15.59 24.28
CA ALA A 427 -8.99 -15.45 23.12
C ALA A 427 -9.72 -14.98 21.86
N PHE A 428 -11.04 -15.20 21.74
CA PHE A 428 -11.83 -14.63 20.65
C PHE A 428 -12.53 -13.32 21.03
N VAL A 429 -13.02 -13.20 22.26
CA VAL A 429 -13.75 -12.01 22.72
C VAL A 429 -12.81 -10.84 22.99
N ILE A 430 -11.61 -11.07 23.52
CA ILE A 430 -10.65 -9.98 23.82
C ILE A 430 -10.13 -9.33 22.53
N PRO A 431 -9.74 -10.05 21.45
CA PRO A 431 -9.37 -9.40 20.19
C PRO A 431 -10.54 -8.72 19.50
N VAL A 432 -11.76 -9.27 19.61
CA VAL A 432 -12.96 -8.61 19.06
C VAL A 432 -13.28 -7.34 19.84
N ILE A 433 -13.22 -7.35 21.18
CA ILE A 433 -13.38 -6.14 22.01
C ILE A 433 -12.23 -5.16 21.77
N PHE A 434 -10.99 -5.63 21.59
CA PHE A 434 -9.84 -4.79 21.28
C PHE A 434 -9.96 -4.18 19.88
N TYR A 435 -10.45 -4.94 18.89
CA TYR A 435 -10.73 -4.46 17.54
C TYR A 435 -11.88 -3.46 17.54
N LEU A 436 -12.99 -3.77 18.21
CA LEU A 436 -14.15 -2.87 18.33
C LEU A 436 -13.80 -1.61 19.12
N SER A 437 -13.00 -1.70 20.18
CA SER A 437 -12.50 -0.54 20.93
C SER A 437 -11.48 0.25 20.12
N ARG A 438 -10.59 -0.37 19.33
CA ARG A 438 -9.71 0.34 18.38
C ARG A 438 -10.50 1.00 17.27
N ALA A 439 -11.51 0.34 16.72
CA ALA A 439 -12.39 0.88 15.68
C ALA A 439 -13.22 2.04 16.24
N PHE A 440 -13.72 1.91 17.47
CA PHE A 440 -14.42 2.97 18.19
C PHE A 440 -13.49 4.13 18.54
N LEU A 441 -12.27 3.88 19.01
CA LEU A 441 -11.24 4.88 19.27
C LEU A 441 -10.76 5.56 17.97
N ARG A 442 -10.65 4.84 16.86
CA ARG A 442 -10.38 5.41 15.52
C ARG A 442 -11.54 6.28 15.06
N LYS A 443 -12.79 5.82 15.19
CA LYS A 443 -13.98 6.61 14.87
C LYS A 443 -14.13 7.83 15.79
N TYR A 444 -13.82 7.68 17.08
CA TYR A 444 -13.84 8.75 18.08
C TYR A 444 -12.73 9.75 17.81
N LYS A 445 -11.48 9.32 17.60
CA LYS A 445 -10.35 10.17 17.21
C LYS A 445 -10.61 10.89 15.90
N ALA A 446 -11.16 10.21 14.88
CA ALA A 446 -11.60 10.86 13.64
C ALA A 446 -12.74 11.86 13.86
N LYS A 447 -13.67 11.60 14.79
CA LYS A 447 -14.73 12.56 15.15
C LYS A 447 -14.17 13.77 15.92
N VAL A 448 -13.20 13.56 16.81
CA VAL A 448 -12.50 14.60 17.57
C VAL A 448 -11.63 15.46 16.66
N GLU A 449 -10.83 14.85 15.77
CA GLU A 449 -9.99 15.56 14.80
C GLU A 449 -10.86 16.34 13.79
N ARG A 450 -12.00 15.79 13.34
CA ARG A 450 -12.98 16.56 12.54
C ARG A 450 -13.51 17.79 13.27
N LYS A 451 -13.91 17.63 14.54
CA LYS A 451 -14.32 18.77 15.38
C LYS A 451 -13.17 19.76 15.60
N LYS A 452 -11.93 19.30 15.68
CA LYS A 452 -10.73 20.14 15.85
C LYS A 452 -10.39 20.93 14.58
N MET A 453 -10.49 20.31 13.40
CA MET A 453 -10.32 20.98 12.11
C MET A 453 -11.41 22.03 11.90
N GLN A 454 -12.67 21.67 12.18
CA GLN A 454 -13.79 22.61 12.11
C GLN A 454 -13.61 23.79 13.07
N LYS A 455 -13.17 23.53 14.32
CA LYS A 455 -12.82 24.58 15.29
C LYS A 455 -11.65 25.45 14.82
N LYS A 456 -10.61 24.87 14.25
CA LYS A 456 -9.43 25.62 13.76
C LYS A 456 -9.81 26.56 12.60
N LEU A 457 -10.60 26.08 11.64
CA LEU A 457 -11.06 26.91 10.53
C LEU A 457 -11.98 28.03 11.02
N LEU A 458 -12.88 27.72 11.96
CA LEU A 458 -13.77 28.72 12.58
C LEU A 458 -12.98 29.79 13.35
N HIS A 459 -11.90 29.39 14.04
CA HIS A 459 -10.94 30.29 14.69
C HIS A 459 -10.19 31.17 13.67
N ASP A 460 -9.76 30.62 12.54
CA ASP A 460 -9.01 31.37 11.52
C ASP A 460 -9.88 32.38 10.73
N ILE A 461 -11.20 32.15 10.70
CA ILE A 461 -12.20 33.00 10.05
C ILE A 461 -12.70 34.10 10.99
N GLY A 462 -13.11 33.77 12.23
CA GLY A 462 -13.80 34.69 13.15
C GLY A 462 -13.18 34.81 14.56
N GLY A 463 -11.99 34.25 14.79
CA GLY A 463 -11.34 34.25 16.10
C GLY A 463 -12.11 33.48 17.18
N ASN A 464 -11.82 33.76 18.45
CA ASN A 464 -12.46 33.09 19.59
C ASN A 464 -13.96 33.39 19.74
N ALA A 465 -14.46 34.50 19.16
CA ALA A 465 -15.87 34.94 19.27
C ALA A 465 -16.83 33.99 18.53
N MET A 466 -16.52 33.63 17.29
CA MET A 466 -17.32 32.70 16.48
C MET A 466 -17.27 31.27 17.06
N LEU A 467 -16.15 30.90 17.68
CA LEU A 467 -15.97 29.60 18.35
C LEU A 467 -16.81 29.47 19.63
N ALA A 468 -16.98 30.57 20.37
CA ALA A 468 -17.82 30.65 21.56
C ALA A 468 -19.32 30.59 21.22
N MET A 469 -19.78 31.22 20.14
CA MET A 469 -21.17 31.15 19.70
C MET A 469 -21.60 29.74 19.26
N VAL A 470 -20.71 28.98 18.60
CA VAL A 470 -21.03 27.64 18.05
C VAL A 470 -20.85 26.51 19.07
N TYR A 471 -19.90 26.62 20.00
CA TYR A 471 -19.56 25.54 20.94
C TYR A 471 -19.79 25.88 22.43
N GLY A 472 -20.16 27.11 22.77
CA GLY A 472 -20.52 27.53 24.13
C GLY A 472 -22.00 27.27 24.44
N LYS A 473 -22.26 26.61 25.57
CA LYS A 473 -23.61 26.28 26.04
C LYS A 473 -24.31 27.56 26.55
N THR A 474 -25.39 27.96 25.88
CA THR A 474 -26.45 28.91 26.33
C THR A 474 -26.01 30.31 26.73
N ILE A 475 -26.26 31.29 25.86
CA ILE A 475 -26.92 32.53 26.30
C ILE A 475 -28.19 32.67 25.47
N LYS A 476 -29.34 32.50 26.10
CA LYS A 476 -30.59 33.08 25.61
C LYS A 476 -30.34 34.59 25.54
N SER A 477 -30.09 35.13 24.36
CA SER A 477 -30.29 36.55 24.11
C SER A 477 -31.55 36.71 23.26
N ASN A 478 -32.62 37.08 23.95
CA ASN A 478 -33.79 37.66 23.30
C ASN A 478 -33.39 39.02 22.73
N ASN A 479 -33.70 39.21 21.45
CA ASN A 479 -33.84 40.47 20.72
C ASN A 479 -32.62 41.36 20.39
N LYS A 480 -32.56 41.62 19.07
CA LYS A 480 -32.24 42.87 18.36
C LYS A 480 -30.80 43.37 18.32
N GLY A 481 -30.21 43.10 17.15
CA GLY A 481 -29.08 43.84 16.58
C GLY A 481 -28.34 42.98 15.55
N LYS A 482 -28.95 42.68 14.38
CA LYS A 482 -28.25 42.01 13.26
C LYS A 482 -27.13 42.96 12.81
N THR A 483 -25.90 42.75 13.29
CA THR A 483 -24.73 43.37 12.69
C THR A 483 -24.56 42.71 11.32
N ASN A 484 -24.92 43.43 10.26
CA ASN A 484 -25.01 42.94 8.88
C ASN A 484 -23.69 42.41 8.26
N ASN A 485 -22.61 42.21 9.04
CA ASN A 485 -21.26 42.01 8.55
C ASN A 485 -20.56 40.74 9.06
N GLU A 486 -21.25 39.83 9.75
CA GLU A 486 -20.67 38.57 10.23
C GLU A 486 -21.10 37.38 9.35
N VAL A 487 -20.13 36.52 9.00
CA VAL A 487 -20.33 35.30 8.20
C VAL A 487 -20.98 34.22 9.06
N GLU A 488 -22.07 33.64 8.59
CA GLU A 488 -22.88 32.64 9.32
C GLU A 488 -22.44 31.19 9.04
N LEU A 489 -22.59 30.30 10.03
CA LEU A 489 -22.44 28.85 9.85
C LEU A 489 -23.81 28.21 9.64
N PHE A 490 -24.09 27.77 8.42
CA PHE A 490 -25.36 27.12 8.08
C PHE A 490 -25.33 25.62 8.40
N ALA A 491 -26.44 25.11 8.94
CA ALA A 491 -26.67 23.67 9.04
C ALA A 491 -26.96 23.08 7.64
N PHE A 492 -26.48 21.86 7.38
CA PHE A 492 -26.69 21.23 6.07
C PHE A 492 -28.17 21.06 5.73
N ASP A 493 -29.00 20.72 6.72
CA ASP A 493 -30.44 20.53 6.52
C ASP A 493 -31.12 21.84 6.07
N THR A 494 -30.67 22.99 6.57
CA THR A 494 -31.13 24.31 6.12
C THR A 494 -30.81 24.53 4.64
N ILE A 495 -29.61 24.15 4.21
CA ILE A 495 -29.18 24.27 2.80
C ILE A 495 -29.97 23.32 1.89
N VAL A 496 -30.24 22.09 2.35
CA VAL A 496 -31.05 21.11 1.62
C VAL A 496 -32.47 21.66 1.42
N VAL A 497 -33.09 22.20 2.46
CA VAL A 497 -34.42 22.83 2.34
C VAL A 497 -34.38 24.03 1.41
N ALA A 498 -33.40 24.94 1.60
CA ALA A 498 -33.29 26.17 0.82
C ALA A 498 -33.12 25.90 -0.69
N THR A 499 -32.45 24.81 -1.06
CA THR A 499 -32.20 24.42 -2.46
C THR A 499 -33.25 23.47 -3.03
N ASN A 500 -34.28 23.12 -2.27
CA ASN A 500 -35.21 22.03 -2.59
C ASN A 500 -34.46 20.74 -2.96
N ASN A 501 -33.62 20.28 -2.03
CA ASN A 501 -32.75 19.11 -2.14
C ASN A 501 -31.82 19.17 -3.37
N PHE A 502 -31.17 20.31 -3.60
CA PHE A 502 -30.29 20.55 -4.75
C PHE A 502 -30.97 20.24 -6.10
N SER A 503 -32.24 20.64 -6.23
CA SER A 503 -33.02 20.41 -7.46
C SER A 503 -32.31 21.01 -8.68
N ALA A 504 -32.33 20.27 -9.80
CA ALA A 504 -31.81 20.75 -11.08
C ALA A 504 -32.50 22.04 -11.55
N ALA A 505 -33.76 22.27 -11.17
CA ALA A 505 -34.49 23.50 -11.48
C ALA A 505 -33.89 24.74 -10.80
N ASN A 506 -33.18 24.54 -9.69
CA ASN A 506 -32.50 25.61 -8.95
C ASN A 506 -31.04 25.76 -9.37
N LYS A 507 -30.52 24.98 -10.32
CA LYS A 507 -29.12 25.05 -10.74
C LYS A 507 -28.87 26.32 -11.55
N LEU A 508 -27.95 27.16 -11.09
CA LEU A 508 -27.53 28.39 -11.73
C LEU A 508 -26.42 28.16 -12.77
N GLY A 509 -25.55 27.18 -12.49
CA GLY A 509 -24.42 26.82 -13.36
C GLY A 509 -23.56 25.72 -12.74
N GLU A 510 -22.60 25.23 -13.51
CA GLU A 510 -21.58 24.27 -13.05
C GLU A 510 -20.29 24.51 -13.83
N GLY A 511 -19.16 24.50 -13.11
CA GLY A 511 -17.82 24.57 -13.68
C GLY A 511 -16.88 23.60 -12.97
N GLY A 512 -15.56 23.76 -13.16
CA GLY A 512 -14.54 22.90 -12.54
C GLY A 512 -14.58 22.83 -11.01
N PHE A 513 -15.26 23.78 -10.37
CA PHE A 513 -15.41 23.88 -8.92
C PHE A 513 -16.70 23.26 -8.37
N GLY A 514 -17.56 22.73 -9.25
CA GLY A 514 -18.82 22.09 -8.88
C GLY A 514 -20.06 22.97 -9.16
N PRO A 515 -21.25 22.44 -8.86
CA PRO A 515 -22.52 23.10 -9.17
C PRO A 515 -22.86 24.23 -8.20
N VAL A 516 -23.49 25.28 -8.75
CA VAL A 516 -24.05 26.41 -8.00
C VAL A 516 -25.56 26.38 -8.11
N TYR A 517 -26.24 26.54 -6.98
CA TYR A 517 -27.71 26.51 -6.88
C TYR A 517 -28.25 27.84 -6.36
N LYS A 518 -29.42 28.25 -6.85
CA LYS A 518 -30.26 29.26 -6.21
C LYS A 518 -30.91 28.61 -4.99
N GLY A 519 -30.90 29.31 -3.86
CA GLY A 519 -31.61 28.91 -2.67
C GLY A 519 -32.44 30.04 -2.08
N ASN A 520 -33.43 29.68 -1.28
CA ASN A 520 -34.20 30.62 -0.49
C ASN A 520 -34.07 30.27 0.99
N LEU A 521 -33.48 31.16 1.79
CA LEU A 521 -33.33 30.96 3.23
C LEU A 521 -34.69 31.11 3.95
N SER A 522 -34.75 30.72 5.22
CA SER A 522 -35.99 30.76 6.02
C SER A 522 -36.53 32.18 6.24
N ASP A 523 -35.69 33.21 6.09
CA ASP A 523 -36.06 34.63 6.13
C ASP A 523 -36.41 35.19 4.74
N GLN A 524 -36.64 34.32 3.75
CA GLN A 524 -36.93 34.66 2.35
C GLN A 524 -35.78 35.35 1.60
N GLN A 525 -34.56 35.31 2.15
CA GLN A 525 -33.38 35.82 1.47
C GLN A 525 -32.94 34.86 0.34
N GLU A 526 -32.90 35.38 -0.89
CA GLU A 526 -32.34 34.65 -2.03
C GLU A 526 -30.80 34.59 -1.94
N VAL A 527 -30.26 33.39 -2.15
CA VAL A 527 -28.82 33.11 -2.02
C VAL A 527 -28.30 32.26 -3.18
N ALA A 528 -27.00 32.37 -3.44
CA ALA A 528 -26.27 31.46 -4.32
C ALA A 528 -25.44 30.47 -3.49
N ILE A 529 -25.66 29.18 -3.72
CA ILE A 529 -25.11 28.08 -2.92
C ILE A 529 -24.16 27.29 -3.82
N LYS A 530 -22.85 27.52 -3.63
CA LYS A 530 -21.78 26.82 -4.36
C LYS A 530 -21.42 25.56 -3.59
N ARG A 531 -21.75 24.39 -4.14
CA ARG A 531 -21.44 23.08 -3.56
C ARG A 531 -20.20 22.52 -4.25
N LEU A 532 -19.12 22.37 -3.50
CA LEU A 532 -17.85 21.94 -4.07
C LEU A 532 -17.82 20.42 -4.28
N SER A 533 -17.11 19.99 -5.32
CA SER A 533 -17.00 18.58 -5.69
C SER A 533 -16.37 17.70 -4.59
N LYS A 534 -16.84 16.46 -4.48
CA LYS A 534 -16.39 15.46 -3.49
C LYS A 534 -15.08 14.75 -3.90
N SER A 535 -14.67 14.84 -5.17
CA SER A 535 -13.67 13.95 -5.78
C SER A 535 -12.26 14.55 -5.92
N SER A 536 -11.95 15.71 -5.35
CA SER A 536 -10.62 16.32 -5.49
C SER A 536 -10.06 16.88 -4.18
N GLY A 537 -8.77 16.60 -3.89
CA GLY A 537 -8.03 17.26 -2.81
C GLY A 537 -7.87 18.77 -3.03
N GLN A 538 -8.00 19.21 -4.28
CA GLN A 538 -7.96 20.59 -4.72
C GLN A 538 -9.19 21.39 -4.27
N GLY A 539 -10.39 20.81 -4.28
CA GLY A 539 -11.63 21.49 -3.87
C GLY A 539 -11.64 21.90 -2.39
N LEU A 540 -10.92 21.18 -1.51
CA LEU A 540 -10.79 21.57 -0.09
C LEU A 540 -9.87 22.78 0.11
N ILE A 541 -8.78 22.87 -0.67
CA ILE A 541 -7.84 24.00 -0.62
C ILE A 541 -8.54 25.26 -1.11
N GLU A 542 -9.25 25.15 -2.24
CA GLU A 542 -10.00 26.26 -2.85
C GLU A 542 -11.14 26.72 -1.94
N PHE A 543 -11.92 25.79 -1.35
CA PHE A 543 -12.90 26.10 -0.32
C PHE A 543 -12.31 26.94 0.81
N THR A 544 -11.18 26.47 1.35
CA THR A 544 -10.54 27.07 2.51
C THR A 544 -10.01 28.46 2.17
N ASN A 545 -9.40 28.62 1.00
CA ASN A 545 -8.91 29.91 0.50
C ASN A 545 -10.06 30.90 0.30
N GLU A 546 -11.09 30.48 -0.44
CA GLU A 546 -12.24 31.30 -0.79
C GLU A 546 -13.01 31.72 0.48
N ALA A 547 -13.33 30.79 1.39
CA ALA A 547 -13.99 31.09 2.67
C ALA A 547 -13.18 32.08 3.51
N LYS A 548 -11.87 31.87 3.64
CA LYS A 548 -10.99 32.70 4.49
C LYS A 548 -10.80 34.11 3.93
N LEU A 549 -10.69 34.25 2.61
CA LEU A 549 -10.54 35.54 1.94
C LEU A 549 -11.85 36.32 1.98
N MET A 550 -12.94 35.69 1.54
CA MET A 550 -14.24 36.38 1.44
C MET A 550 -14.83 36.74 2.80
N ALA A 551 -14.48 36.03 3.87
CA ALA A 551 -14.83 36.46 5.22
C ALA A 551 -14.09 37.72 5.70
N LYS A 552 -12.92 38.03 5.12
CA LYS A 552 -12.06 39.16 5.53
C LYS A 552 -12.15 40.36 4.59
N LEU A 553 -12.63 40.15 3.37
CA LEU A 553 -12.76 41.16 2.34
C LEU A 553 -14.21 41.68 2.32
N GLN A 554 -14.38 42.99 2.42
CA GLN A 554 -15.69 43.64 2.38
C GLN A 554 -15.60 44.88 1.49
N HIS A 555 -16.28 44.84 0.36
CA HIS A 555 -16.31 45.92 -0.62
C HIS A 555 -17.57 45.79 -1.49
N THR A 556 -18.10 46.90 -1.99
CA THR A 556 -19.34 46.96 -2.80
C THR A 556 -19.20 46.19 -4.12
N ASN A 557 -18.02 46.20 -4.74
CA ASN A 557 -17.70 45.48 -5.97
C ASN A 557 -17.11 44.07 -5.76
N LEU A 558 -17.32 43.46 -4.60
CA LEU A 558 -17.00 42.05 -4.34
C LEU A 558 -18.27 41.31 -3.95
N VAL A 559 -18.44 40.07 -4.42
CA VAL A 559 -19.60 39.26 -4.03
C VAL A 559 -19.50 38.89 -2.56
N LYS A 560 -20.53 39.21 -1.78
CA LYS A 560 -20.54 39.01 -0.34
C LYS A 560 -20.77 37.54 0.04
N LEU A 561 -19.83 36.97 0.78
CA LEU A 561 -20.04 35.70 1.46
C LEU A 561 -20.97 35.92 2.66
N LEU A 562 -22.12 35.26 2.66
CA LEU A 562 -23.09 35.28 3.76
C LEU A 562 -22.76 34.22 4.80
N GLY A 563 -22.24 33.06 4.36
CA GLY A 563 -21.92 31.98 5.25
C GLY A 563 -21.35 30.75 4.56
N PHE A 564 -21.14 29.70 5.34
CA PHE A 564 -20.67 28.42 4.82
C PHE A 564 -21.24 27.25 5.61
N CYS A 565 -21.23 26.07 5.02
CA CYS A 565 -21.61 24.81 5.67
C CYS A 565 -20.47 23.79 5.53
N ILE A 566 -20.08 23.21 6.66
CA ILE A 566 -19.09 22.14 6.75
C ILE A 566 -19.70 21.02 7.59
N GLN A 567 -20.22 20.00 6.91
CA GLN A 567 -20.84 18.86 7.57
C GLN A 567 -20.47 17.58 6.82
N ARG A 568 -19.82 16.63 7.52
CA ARG A 568 -19.23 15.42 6.91
C ARG A 568 -18.30 15.80 5.74
N ASP A 569 -18.60 15.35 4.53
CA ASP A 569 -17.83 15.60 3.31
C ASP A 569 -18.41 16.76 2.49
N GLU A 570 -19.46 17.43 2.99
CA GLU A 570 -20.06 18.58 2.33
C GLU A 570 -19.26 19.84 2.65
N ARG A 571 -18.91 20.59 1.60
CA ARG A 571 -18.23 21.89 1.65
C ARG A 571 -19.03 22.85 0.78
N ILE A 572 -19.71 23.79 1.41
CA ILE A 572 -20.68 24.64 0.75
C ILE A 572 -20.44 26.09 1.15
N LEU A 573 -20.39 26.97 0.16
CA LEU A 573 -20.33 28.43 0.34
C LEU A 573 -21.68 29.04 0.00
N VAL A 574 -22.14 29.98 0.83
CA VAL A 574 -23.42 30.68 0.67
C VAL A 574 -23.11 32.16 0.41
N TYR A 575 -23.44 32.60 -0.80
CA TYR A 575 -23.24 33.96 -1.28
C TYR A 575 -24.57 34.71 -1.41
N GLU A 576 -24.50 36.03 -1.43
CA GLU A 576 -25.62 36.84 -1.94
C GLU A 576 -25.94 36.44 -3.39
N TYR A 577 -27.23 36.44 -3.74
CA TYR A 577 -27.68 36.11 -5.09
C TYR A 577 -27.48 37.30 -6.04
N MET A 578 -26.97 37.02 -7.24
CA MET A 578 -26.75 38.00 -8.31
C MET A 578 -27.81 37.82 -9.39
N SER A 579 -28.84 38.68 -9.38
CA SER A 579 -30.04 38.52 -10.21
C SER A 579 -29.77 38.68 -11.71
N ASN A 580 -28.78 39.49 -12.08
CA ASN A 580 -28.44 39.76 -13.48
C ASN A 580 -27.33 38.84 -14.03
N LYS A 581 -26.98 37.74 -13.33
CA LYS A 581 -25.99 36.74 -13.78
C LYS A 581 -24.58 37.33 -14.00
N SER A 582 -23.75 36.65 -14.78
CA SER A 582 -22.37 37.02 -15.10
C SER A 582 -22.25 37.94 -16.31
N LEU A 583 -21.15 38.66 -16.44
CA LEU A 583 -20.92 39.62 -17.51
C LEU A 583 -20.78 38.94 -18.89
N ASP A 584 -20.19 37.75 -18.93
CA ASP A 584 -20.05 36.93 -20.13
C ASP A 584 -21.41 36.58 -20.78
N PHE A 585 -22.45 36.41 -19.96
CA PHE A 585 -23.84 36.18 -20.40
C PHE A 585 -24.39 37.28 -21.31
N TYR A 586 -23.88 38.52 -21.17
CA TYR A 586 -24.24 39.65 -22.04
C TYR A 586 -23.19 39.90 -23.12
N LEU A 587 -21.89 39.78 -22.80
CA LEU A 587 -20.83 40.13 -23.74
C LEU A 587 -20.77 39.20 -24.95
N PHE A 588 -21.05 37.91 -24.77
CA PHE A 588 -20.89 36.89 -25.80
C PHE A 588 -22.21 36.42 -26.43
N ASP A 589 -23.34 36.96 -25.97
CA ASP A 589 -24.65 36.72 -26.58
C ASP A 589 -25.04 37.91 -27.46
N SER A 590 -25.20 37.66 -28.77
CA SER A 590 -25.47 38.70 -29.76
C SER A 590 -26.77 39.46 -29.52
N ALA A 591 -27.78 38.82 -28.91
CA ALA A 591 -29.06 39.46 -28.62
C ALA A 591 -29.04 40.27 -27.31
N ARG A 592 -28.16 39.91 -26.37
CA ARG A 592 -28.06 40.57 -25.05
C ARG A 592 -26.99 41.65 -24.96
N LYS A 593 -26.03 41.66 -25.88
CA LYS A 593 -24.94 42.64 -25.92
C LYS A 593 -25.44 44.09 -25.98
N ASP A 594 -26.59 44.32 -26.61
CA ASP A 594 -27.23 45.63 -26.76
C ASP A 594 -27.89 46.13 -25.45
N LEU A 595 -28.11 45.25 -24.47
CA LEU A 595 -28.60 45.64 -23.13
C LEU A 595 -27.53 46.37 -22.32
N LEU A 596 -26.25 46.19 -22.70
CA LEU A 596 -25.10 46.91 -22.18
C LEU A 596 -24.80 48.13 -23.05
N ASP A 597 -25.53 49.21 -22.82
CA ASP A 597 -25.18 50.53 -23.36
C ASP A 597 -23.83 51.02 -22.81
N TRP A 598 -23.31 52.10 -23.40
CA TRP A 598 -21.99 52.60 -23.06
C TRP A 598 -21.87 53.06 -21.61
N GLU A 599 -22.94 53.64 -21.06
CA GLU A 599 -22.98 54.09 -19.67
C GLU A 599 -22.86 52.89 -18.70
N LYS A 600 -23.65 51.83 -18.90
CA LYS A 600 -23.53 50.59 -18.13
C LYS A 600 -22.15 49.96 -18.25
N ARG A 601 -21.56 49.96 -19.44
CA ARG A 601 -20.18 49.43 -19.64
C ARG A 601 -19.16 50.22 -18.83
N LEU A 602 -19.22 51.54 -18.86
CA LEU A 602 -18.34 52.40 -18.07
C LEU A 602 -18.51 52.16 -16.56
N ASN A 603 -19.75 52.04 -16.10
CA ASN A 603 -20.05 51.73 -14.69
C ASN A 603 -19.49 50.37 -14.28
N ILE A 604 -19.64 49.34 -15.13
CA ILE A 604 -19.09 47.99 -14.91
C ILE A 604 -17.55 48.04 -14.85
N ILE A 605 -16.89 48.70 -15.80
CA ILE A 605 -15.43 48.87 -15.82
C ILE A 605 -14.95 49.58 -14.55
N GLY A 606 -15.63 50.66 -14.16
CA GLY A 606 -15.36 51.40 -12.94
C GLY A 606 -15.48 50.53 -11.69
N GLY A 607 -16.54 49.72 -11.61
CA GLY A 607 -16.75 48.79 -10.50
C GLY A 607 -15.67 47.71 -10.41
N ILE A 608 -15.28 47.11 -11.54
CA ILE A 608 -14.18 46.13 -11.59
C ILE A 608 -12.88 46.77 -11.13
N ALA A 609 -12.55 47.95 -11.65
CA ALA A 609 -11.34 48.68 -11.29
C ALA A 609 -11.30 49.04 -9.80
N GLN A 610 -12.42 49.47 -9.23
CA GLN A 610 -12.55 49.75 -7.78
C GLN A 610 -12.35 48.48 -6.95
N GLY A 611 -12.97 47.35 -7.35
CA GLY A 611 -12.78 46.06 -6.69
C GLY A 611 -11.32 45.60 -6.70
N LEU A 612 -10.63 45.69 -7.83
CA LEU A 612 -9.21 45.33 -7.93
C LEU A 612 -8.30 46.27 -7.15
N LEU A 613 -8.56 47.57 -7.22
CA LEU A 613 -7.81 48.58 -6.47
C LEU A 613 -7.93 48.33 -4.95
N TYR A 614 -9.13 47.99 -4.49
CA TYR A 614 -9.36 47.56 -3.12
C TYR A 614 -8.48 46.36 -2.76
N LEU A 615 -8.56 45.25 -3.52
CA LEU A 615 -7.79 44.02 -3.27
C LEU A 615 -6.27 44.24 -3.25
N HIS A 616 -5.78 45.12 -4.12
CA HIS A 616 -4.34 45.31 -4.30
C HIS A 616 -3.74 46.32 -3.32
N LYS A 617 -4.52 47.31 -2.85
CA LYS A 617 -3.98 48.48 -2.14
C LYS A 617 -4.69 48.81 -0.83
N TYR A 618 -6.00 48.64 -0.74
CA TYR A 618 -6.80 49.17 0.37
C TYR A 618 -7.39 48.11 1.30
N SER A 619 -7.36 46.83 0.92
CA SER A 619 -7.65 45.74 1.83
C SER A 619 -6.53 45.54 2.84
N ARG A 620 -6.87 45.00 4.02
CA ARG A 620 -5.91 44.67 5.09
C ARG A 620 -4.85 43.62 4.66
N LEU A 621 -5.15 42.89 3.60
CA LEU A 621 -4.29 41.89 2.98
C LEU A 621 -4.12 42.31 1.51
N LYS A 622 -2.91 42.29 0.97
CA LYS A 622 -2.71 42.45 -0.49
C LYS A 622 -3.10 41.13 -1.15
N VAL A 623 -4.14 41.14 -1.98
CA VAL A 623 -4.72 39.93 -2.58
C VAL A 623 -4.64 40.02 -4.09
N ILE A 624 -4.10 38.99 -4.74
CA ILE A 624 -4.14 38.86 -6.21
C ILE A 624 -5.15 37.78 -6.56
N HIS A 625 -6.14 38.11 -7.39
CA HIS A 625 -7.26 37.20 -7.72
C HIS A 625 -6.84 35.98 -8.56
N ARG A 626 -5.96 36.18 -9.55
CA ARG A 626 -5.40 35.16 -10.47
C ARG A 626 -6.37 34.45 -11.42
N ASP A 627 -7.67 34.70 -11.33
CA ASP A 627 -8.69 34.13 -12.23
C ASP A 627 -9.74 35.18 -12.60
N LEU A 628 -9.28 36.37 -13.03
CA LEU A 628 -10.19 37.45 -13.40
C LEU A 628 -10.62 37.29 -14.87
N LYS A 629 -11.92 37.07 -15.08
CA LYS A 629 -12.53 36.88 -16.40
C LYS A 629 -14.00 37.28 -16.38
N ALA A 630 -14.61 37.46 -17.56
CA ALA A 630 -15.99 37.93 -17.67
C ALA A 630 -17.01 37.02 -16.96
N SER A 631 -16.79 35.70 -16.91
CA SER A 631 -17.66 34.77 -16.19
C SER A 631 -17.57 34.88 -14.67
N ASN A 632 -16.49 35.46 -14.14
CA ASN A 632 -16.28 35.71 -12.71
C ASN A 632 -16.69 37.14 -12.28
N ILE A 633 -17.18 37.97 -13.22
CA ILE A 633 -17.81 39.25 -12.91
C ILE A 633 -19.32 39.04 -12.89
N LEU A 634 -19.92 39.08 -11.70
CA LEU A 634 -21.37 39.00 -11.53
C LEU A 634 -22.00 40.38 -11.47
N LEU A 635 -23.26 40.47 -11.87
CA LEU A 635 -24.04 41.70 -11.92
C LEU A 635 -25.21 41.61 -10.94
N ASP A 636 -25.31 42.61 -10.06
CA ASP A 636 -26.46 42.75 -9.17
C ASP A 636 -27.68 43.32 -9.91
N HIS A 637 -28.79 43.49 -9.19
CA HIS A 637 -30.06 44.01 -9.72
C HIS A 637 -29.97 45.39 -10.37
N GLU A 638 -28.97 46.20 -10.04
CA GLU A 638 -28.71 47.53 -10.61
C GLU A 638 -27.68 47.50 -11.74
N MET A 639 -27.23 46.31 -12.17
CA MET A 639 -26.15 46.10 -13.15
C MET A 639 -24.76 46.55 -12.67
N ASN A 640 -24.56 46.64 -11.35
CA ASN A 640 -23.23 46.92 -10.81
C ASN A 640 -22.36 45.66 -10.81
N ALA A 641 -21.08 45.82 -11.14
CA ALA A 641 -20.13 44.73 -11.20
C ALA A 641 -19.64 44.29 -9.81
N LYS A 642 -19.65 42.98 -9.58
CA LYS A 642 -19.07 42.33 -8.40
C LYS A 642 -18.14 41.19 -8.80
N ILE A 643 -16.92 41.23 -8.30
CA ILE A 643 -15.91 40.19 -8.54
C ILE A 643 -16.21 38.98 -7.65
N SER A 644 -16.10 37.77 -8.22
CA SER A 644 -16.39 36.49 -7.58
C SER A 644 -15.31 35.44 -7.88
N ASP A 645 -15.40 34.29 -7.20
CA ASP A 645 -14.53 33.12 -7.38
C ASP A 645 -13.07 33.29 -6.95
N PHE A 646 -12.86 33.43 -5.64
CA PHE A 646 -11.55 33.64 -5.03
C PHE A 646 -10.79 32.34 -4.72
N GLY A 647 -11.21 31.19 -5.25
CA GLY A 647 -10.59 29.89 -4.97
C GLY A 647 -9.09 29.82 -5.29
N MET A 648 -8.66 30.57 -6.31
CA MET A 648 -7.26 30.65 -6.77
C MET A 648 -6.47 31.84 -6.22
N ALA A 649 -7.12 32.73 -5.46
CA ALA A 649 -6.54 33.97 -5.01
C ALA A 649 -5.41 33.74 -3.99
N ARG A 650 -4.39 34.61 -4.03
CA ARG A 650 -3.22 34.54 -3.14
C ARG A 650 -3.08 35.80 -2.29
N ILE A 651 -2.68 35.60 -1.03
CA ILE A 651 -2.33 36.66 -0.09
C ILE A 651 -0.83 36.94 -0.20
N PHE A 652 -0.46 38.20 -0.39
CA PHE A 652 0.91 38.67 -0.42
C PHE A 652 1.24 39.40 0.89
N GLY A 653 2.48 39.25 1.36
CA GLY A 653 3.02 40.10 2.41
C GLY A 653 3.06 41.56 1.94
N VAL A 654 2.70 42.51 2.80
CA VAL A 654 2.58 43.95 2.46
C VAL A 654 3.88 44.52 1.86
N ARG A 655 5.05 43.92 2.17
CA ARG A 655 6.38 44.34 1.68
C ARG A 655 6.88 43.57 0.46
N VAL A 656 6.13 42.61 -0.06
CA VAL A 656 6.51 41.77 -1.21
C VAL A 656 5.90 42.38 -2.48
N SER A 657 6.75 42.81 -3.40
CA SER A 657 6.35 43.34 -4.72
C SER A 657 6.16 42.23 -5.74
N GLU A 658 6.94 41.15 -5.66
CA GLU A 658 7.02 40.07 -6.65
C GLU A 658 7.16 38.70 -5.96
N GLU A 659 6.54 37.65 -6.52
CA GLU A 659 6.61 36.28 -6.00
C GLU A 659 6.42 35.25 -7.13
N ASN A 660 7.24 34.21 -7.17
CA ASN A 660 7.14 33.14 -8.16
C ASN A 660 6.03 32.15 -7.80
N THR A 661 5.37 31.57 -8.82
CA THR A 661 4.40 30.49 -8.63
C THR A 661 4.70 29.34 -9.57
N ASN A 662 4.90 28.15 -9.01
CA ASN A 662 5.15 26.92 -9.77
C ASN A 662 3.86 26.30 -10.33
N ARG A 663 2.71 26.96 -10.12
CA ARG A 663 1.38 26.47 -10.49
C ARG A 663 0.73 27.44 -11.46
N VAL A 664 0.76 27.08 -12.75
CA VAL A 664 0.01 27.76 -13.81
C VAL A 664 -1.48 27.44 -13.61
N VAL A 665 -2.28 28.48 -13.40
CA VAL A 665 -3.74 28.39 -13.21
C VAL A 665 -4.40 29.58 -13.90
N GLY A 666 -5.59 29.37 -14.45
CA GLY A 666 -6.34 30.33 -15.25
C GLY A 666 -7.08 29.60 -16.38
N THR A 667 -8.02 30.28 -17.03
CA THR A 667 -8.72 29.81 -18.23
C THR A 667 -8.31 30.58 -19.46
#